data_AF-A0A1X2HVK7-F1
#
_entry.id   AF-A0A1X2HVK7-F1
#
_cell.length_a   1.000
_cell.length_b   1.000
_cell.length_c   1.000
_cell.angle_alpha   90.00
_cell.angle_beta   90.00
_cell.angle_gamma   90.00
#
_symmetry.space_group_name_H-M   'P 1'
#
loop_
_entity.id
_entity.type
_entity.pdbx_description
1 polymer ?
#
loop_
_entity_poly.entity_id
_entity_poly.type
_entity_poly.pdbx_seq_one_letter_code
_entity_poly.pdbx_strand_id
1 'polypeptide(L)'
;MWRRSFLGWLSLAMFFISRSAAQTADQYLVTSLPGLADNNLKQYAGHVEVAPETNGNIFFWMIEQTHTTTPEKLIIWLNGGPGCSSMDGLFLENGPYRVNPDLTLNTTLGGWQEYATVVFVDQPVGTGFSFADLETGYMHNLTQIAEEFTVFLDKFLTVFPDLQERDMYLAGESFAGTYIPYLAARILDLNQRGQADYNLKGIAIGNGWISPKHQYDAYYDFALQNDLLSPSYKTYAESNMEQCHKKQEEVGIRISEKACESILQAILDDSVHEKDGEKYCINQYDIRLKNEPAGDCGATWPHELEDVTTYLRQNSLVEAVHASKQAVGWTECAGAVGSKLDRDSGSPSFDLLPGLLKEIPVLLFSGDKDLICNYLGTEYLIGNMTWNGAQGFGASTKKESWYIDDVEVGSYQEARNLTFVMISEGSHMVPYDKPAETRDMINRFMGVGNNMINGSPSWVGDNKPSTNQPSSSAPADTDLAHDDEDLNDNIEQKPTGETEGQEPPEDKDEWAQYYSWGTSALIVVILFAAIAGYCFYRSRKTSGNADYDYRSQSSTGWFAGLLGLFGRNKRQKTKLRLGDHDDTNELDELVIETPTLFAAEDYSDQDHTPPRTASPSTQQQTNSHKPSTRFAIADGEESDDDFEDFAEWEEDDSAAQETTPAVKKKDGKKE
;
A
#
# COMPACT_ATOMS: atom_id res chain seq x y z
N MET A 1 44.60 -50.42 -31.78
CA MET A 1 43.93 -49.15 -31.37
C MET A 1 42.61 -49.50 -30.67
N TRP A 2 41.83 -48.54 -30.16
CA TRP A 2 40.67 -48.76 -29.26
C TRP A 2 41.00 -49.33 -27.86
N ARG A 3 41.64 -48.54 -26.98
CA ARG A 3 41.57 -48.73 -25.50
C ARG A 3 42.00 -47.53 -24.63
N ARG A 4 41.92 -46.29 -25.14
CA ARG A 4 42.34 -45.07 -24.41
C ARG A 4 41.33 -43.90 -24.39
N SER A 5 40.15 -44.04 -25.00
CA SER A 5 39.21 -42.93 -25.20
C SER A 5 38.09 -42.80 -24.16
N PHE A 6 37.93 -43.78 -23.25
CA PHE A 6 36.76 -43.85 -22.36
C PHE A 6 36.94 -43.25 -20.95
N LEU A 7 38.18 -43.03 -20.50
CA LEU A 7 38.46 -42.47 -19.16
C LEU A 7 38.41 -40.94 -19.12
N GLY A 8 38.77 -40.26 -20.22
CA GLY A 8 38.72 -38.79 -20.29
C GLY A 8 37.32 -38.19 -20.25
N TRP A 9 36.28 -38.96 -20.58
CA TRP A 9 34.89 -38.48 -20.61
C TRP A 9 34.16 -38.58 -19.26
N LEU A 10 34.60 -39.46 -18.34
CA LEU A 10 34.11 -39.41 -16.94
C LEU A 10 34.71 -38.24 -16.17
N SER A 11 35.99 -37.91 -16.41
CA SER A 11 36.66 -36.78 -15.74
C SER A 11 36.14 -35.40 -16.18
N LEU A 12 35.56 -35.29 -17.39
CA LEU A 12 34.91 -34.05 -17.85
C LEU A 12 33.45 -33.92 -17.39
N ALA A 13 32.84 -34.98 -16.86
CA ALA A 13 31.45 -34.99 -16.39
C ALA A 13 31.31 -34.69 -14.87
N MET A 14 32.41 -34.39 -14.18
CA MET A 14 32.43 -34.01 -12.75
C MET A 14 32.81 -32.55 -12.49
N PHE A 15 33.06 -31.77 -13.54
CA PHE A 15 33.12 -30.30 -13.46
C PHE A 15 31.84 -29.72 -14.07
N PHE A 16 31.35 -28.62 -13.49
CA PHE A 16 30.05 -28.01 -13.81
C PHE A 16 28.80 -28.81 -13.41
N ILE A 17 28.86 -29.57 -12.30
CA ILE A 17 27.78 -29.46 -11.31
C ILE A 17 28.30 -28.60 -10.16
N SER A 18 28.41 -27.30 -10.42
CA SER A 18 28.38 -26.31 -9.35
C SER A 18 26.97 -26.36 -8.77
N ARG A 19 26.74 -27.23 -7.79
CA ARG A 19 25.65 -27.00 -6.85
C ARG A 19 25.97 -25.65 -6.21
N SER A 20 25.18 -24.62 -6.56
CA SER A 20 24.96 -23.56 -5.60
C SER A 20 24.56 -24.23 -4.29
N ALA A 21 25.21 -23.86 -3.18
CA ALA A 21 24.67 -24.24 -1.89
C ALA A 21 23.26 -23.65 -1.83
N ALA A 22 22.26 -24.46 -1.48
CA ALA A 22 20.92 -23.90 -1.24
C ALA A 22 21.07 -22.80 -0.19
N GLN A 23 20.51 -21.62 -0.46
CA GLN A 23 20.58 -20.52 0.49
C GLN A 23 19.80 -20.95 1.74
N THR A 24 20.41 -20.78 2.90
CA THR A 24 19.84 -21.17 4.20
C THR A 24 19.44 -19.93 4.96
N ALA A 25 18.39 -20.00 5.80
CA ALA A 25 17.95 -18.90 6.65
C ALA A 25 19.11 -18.20 7.40
N ASP A 26 20.07 -18.97 7.93
CA ASP A 26 21.29 -18.48 8.60
C ASP A 26 22.14 -17.49 7.78
N GLN A 27 22.08 -17.53 6.45
CA GLN A 27 22.82 -16.62 5.56
C GLN A 27 22.20 -15.22 5.48
N TYR A 28 20.94 -15.08 5.91
CA TYR A 28 20.21 -13.81 5.96
C TYR A 28 20.09 -13.26 7.39
N LEU A 29 20.53 -14.00 8.42
CA LEU A 29 20.38 -13.63 9.83
C LEU A 29 21.07 -12.28 10.12
N VAL A 30 20.33 -11.35 10.72
CA VAL A 30 20.83 -10.03 11.12
C VAL A 30 21.27 -10.11 12.58
N THR A 31 22.58 -10.25 12.81
CA THR A 31 23.15 -10.50 14.13
C THR A 31 23.18 -9.25 15.03
N SER A 32 23.32 -8.07 14.46
CA SER A 32 23.40 -6.79 15.19
C SER A 32 23.01 -5.63 14.28
N LEU A 33 22.30 -4.63 14.81
CA LEU A 33 22.03 -3.37 14.12
C LEU A 33 22.89 -2.24 14.70
N PRO A 34 23.42 -1.31 13.89
CA PRO A 34 24.08 -0.10 14.41
C PRO A 34 23.07 0.71 15.25
N GLY A 35 23.53 1.32 16.33
CA GLY A 35 22.69 2.18 17.16
C GLY A 35 21.63 1.46 18.02
N LEU A 36 21.45 0.15 17.89
CA LEU A 36 20.60 -0.66 18.78
C LEU A 36 21.44 -1.29 19.89
N ALA A 37 21.05 -1.10 21.15
CA ALA A 37 21.81 -1.62 22.30
C ALA A 37 21.72 -3.15 22.44
N ASP A 38 20.50 -3.69 22.47
CA ASP A 38 20.22 -5.12 22.62
C ASP A 38 19.33 -5.61 21.46
N ASN A 39 19.88 -6.47 20.59
CA ASN A 39 19.17 -7.05 19.45
C ASN A 39 18.29 -8.23 19.90
N ASN A 40 17.21 -7.94 20.62
CA ASN A 40 16.33 -8.94 21.23
C ASN A 40 15.29 -9.56 20.27
N LEU A 41 15.15 -9.04 19.05
CA LEU A 41 14.24 -9.58 18.03
C LEU A 41 15.02 -10.48 17.07
N LYS A 42 14.44 -11.62 16.68
CA LYS A 42 15.04 -12.53 15.69
C LYS A 42 14.61 -12.11 14.30
N GLN A 43 15.58 -11.72 13.48
CA GLN A 43 15.34 -11.02 12.22
C GLN A 43 16.34 -11.42 11.14
N TYR A 44 15.90 -11.35 9.89
CA TYR A 44 16.64 -11.77 8.70
C TYR A 44 16.42 -10.76 7.59
N ALA A 45 17.45 -10.42 6.83
CA ALA A 45 17.34 -9.47 5.73
C ALA A 45 18.31 -9.82 4.60
N GLY A 46 18.02 -9.35 3.39
CA GLY A 46 18.91 -9.48 2.24
C GLY A 46 18.20 -9.76 0.93
N HIS A 47 18.98 -10.21 -0.05
CA HIS A 47 18.59 -10.23 -1.46
C HIS A 47 18.24 -11.62 -2.00
N VAL A 48 17.01 -11.77 -2.48
CA VAL A 48 16.53 -12.89 -3.31
C VAL A 48 16.64 -12.50 -4.79
N GLU A 49 17.48 -13.20 -5.55
CA GLU A 49 17.57 -13.00 -7.01
C GLU A 49 16.29 -13.49 -7.68
N VAL A 50 15.54 -12.60 -8.34
CA VAL A 50 14.32 -12.93 -9.09
C VAL A 50 14.60 -13.17 -10.57
N ALA A 51 15.39 -12.30 -11.22
CA ALA A 51 15.61 -12.27 -12.67
C ALA A 51 17.13 -12.28 -13.02
N PRO A 52 17.75 -13.46 -13.19
CA PRO A 52 19.20 -13.59 -13.40
C PRO A 52 19.72 -12.90 -14.68
N GLU A 53 18.88 -12.76 -15.71
CA GLU A 53 19.23 -12.13 -16.98
C GLU A 53 19.41 -10.60 -16.90
N THR A 54 18.92 -9.96 -15.85
CA THR A 54 19.10 -8.52 -15.54
C THR A 54 19.81 -8.30 -14.20
N ASN A 55 20.21 -9.36 -13.49
CA ASN A 55 20.60 -9.35 -12.08
C ASN A 55 19.52 -8.69 -11.19
N GLY A 56 18.24 -8.90 -11.53
CA GLY A 56 17.11 -8.42 -10.74
C GLY A 56 17.04 -9.14 -9.40
N ASN A 57 17.20 -8.42 -8.30
CA ASN A 57 17.13 -8.92 -6.92
C ASN A 57 16.06 -8.12 -6.15
N ILE A 58 15.18 -8.83 -5.45
CA ILE A 58 14.27 -8.25 -4.45
C ILE A 58 14.92 -8.37 -3.06
N PHE A 59 14.93 -7.26 -2.32
CA PHE A 59 15.32 -7.18 -0.93
C PHE A 59 14.11 -7.39 -0.02
N PHE A 60 14.32 -8.12 1.08
CA PHE A 60 13.36 -8.28 2.15
C PHE A 60 14.01 -8.02 3.51
N TRP A 61 13.19 -7.68 4.49
CA TRP A 61 13.54 -7.70 5.92
C TRP A 61 12.40 -8.36 6.70
N MET A 62 12.67 -9.51 7.30
CA MET A 62 11.74 -10.29 8.12
C MET A 62 12.05 -10.13 9.61
N ILE A 63 11.01 -10.00 10.43
CA ILE A 63 11.08 -10.00 11.89
C ILE A 63 10.11 -11.05 12.43
N GLU A 64 10.62 -12.00 13.23
CA GLU A 64 9.81 -13.06 13.84
C GLU A 64 8.90 -12.56 14.96
N GLN A 65 7.77 -13.25 15.15
CA GLN A 65 6.75 -12.89 16.13
C GLN A 65 7.24 -12.97 17.58
N THR A 66 6.92 -11.98 18.42
CA THR A 66 7.28 -12.02 19.85
C THR A 66 6.32 -12.85 20.70
N HIS A 67 5.07 -13.05 20.25
CA HIS A 67 4.12 -13.96 20.87
C HIS A 67 3.69 -15.05 19.87
N THR A 68 3.85 -16.31 20.27
CA THR A 68 3.43 -17.46 19.46
C THR A 68 1.92 -17.57 19.41
N THR A 69 1.34 -17.48 18.21
CA THR A 69 -0.08 -17.78 17.97
C THR A 69 -0.25 -19.23 17.48
N THR A 70 -1.47 -19.77 17.52
CA THR A 70 -1.79 -21.09 16.95
C THR A 70 -3.08 -20.99 16.12
N PRO A 71 -3.02 -21.11 14.77
CA PRO A 71 -1.81 -21.20 13.93
C PRO A 71 -0.93 -19.95 14.02
N GLU A 72 0.35 -20.10 13.66
CA GLU A 72 1.29 -18.98 13.53
C GLU A 72 0.91 -18.08 12.33
N LYS A 73 1.13 -16.77 12.45
CA LYS A 73 0.75 -15.78 11.43
C LYS A 73 1.96 -15.25 10.66
N LEU A 74 1.76 -14.97 9.38
CA LEU A 74 2.73 -14.34 8.49
C LEU A 74 2.06 -13.14 7.81
N ILE A 75 2.65 -11.95 7.94
CA ILE A 75 2.26 -10.75 7.19
C ILE A 75 3.40 -10.43 6.23
N ILE A 76 3.08 -10.17 4.96
CA ILE A 76 3.99 -9.52 4.03
C ILE A 76 3.52 -8.08 3.85
N TRP A 77 4.35 -7.12 4.25
CA TRP A 77 4.05 -5.69 4.19
C TRP A 77 4.67 -5.03 2.94
N LEU A 78 3.88 -4.20 2.26
CA LEU A 78 4.21 -3.51 1.03
C LEU A 78 3.83 -2.02 1.12
N ASN A 79 4.80 -1.11 1.03
CA ASN A 79 4.51 0.31 0.80
C ASN A 79 4.19 0.59 -0.71
N GLY A 80 3.70 1.79 -1.00
CA GLY A 80 3.13 2.16 -2.30
C GLY A 80 4.08 2.88 -3.26
N GLY A 81 3.82 4.17 -3.49
CA GLY A 81 4.50 4.99 -4.50
C GLY A 81 3.65 5.23 -5.76
N PRO A 82 3.90 4.54 -6.90
CA PRO A 82 4.65 3.29 -7.03
C PRO A 82 6.18 3.41 -6.96
N GLY A 83 6.80 2.50 -6.22
CA GLY A 83 8.25 2.36 -6.10
C GLY A 83 8.84 2.90 -4.79
N CYS A 84 8.05 3.06 -3.73
CA CYS A 84 8.52 3.46 -2.40
C CYS A 84 8.86 2.24 -1.54
N SER A 85 9.85 2.40 -0.65
CA SER A 85 10.48 1.29 0.07
C SER A 85 9.60 0.76 1.21
N SER A 86 9.56 -0.56 1.38
CA SER A 86 8.88 -1.15 2.54
C SER A 86 9.69 -0.98 3.85
N MET A 87 10.85 -0.32 3.78
CA MET A 87 11.59 0.12 4.97
C MET A 87 10.88 1.27 5.70
N ASP A 88 10.01 2.01 5.02
CA ASP A 88 9.17 3.05 5.62
C ASP A 88 8.17 2.38 6.59
N GLY A 89 7.52 1.30 6.13
CA GLY A 89 6.77 0.35 6.95
C GLY A 89 7.49 -0.13 8.21
N LEU A 90 8.80 -0.36 8.11
CA LEU A 90 9.64 -0.90 9.18
C LEU A 90 10.12 0.17 10.19
N PHE A 91 10.46 1.37 9.72
CA PHE A 91 11.13 2.42 10.51
C PHE A 91 10.28 3.66 10.84
N LEU A 92 9.08 3.79 10.26
CA LEU A 92 8.14 4.88 10.50
C LEU A 92 6.77 4.37 10.97
N GLU A 93 6.31 3.23 10.45
CA GLU A 93 4.94 2.74 10.64
C GLU A 93 4.79 1.53 11.61
N ASN A 94 4.59 0.33 11.08
CA ASN A 94 4.10 -0.85 11.80
C ASN A 94 5.23 -1.79 12.24
N GLY A 95 6.47 -1.51 11.86
CA GLY A 95 7.66 -2.16 12.39
C GLY A 95 8.03 -1.71 13.81
N PRO A 96 8.90 -2.48 14.49
CA PRO A 96 9.26 -2.27 15.90
C PRO A 96 10.23 -1.11 16.13
N TYR A 97 10.84 -0.53 15.09
CA TYR A 97 11.96 0.39 15.22
C TYR A 97 11.59 1.83 14.88
N ARG A 98 12.24 2.79 15.54
CA ARG A 98 12.30 4.20 15.15
C ARG A 98 13.74 4.69 15.21
N VAL A 99 14.13 5.49 14.23
CA VAL A 99 15.46 6.12 14.13
C VAL A 99 15.44 7.44 14.90
N ASN A 100 16.43 7.66 15.77
CA ASN A 100 16.63 8.93 16.45
C ASN A 100 17.56 9.86 15.63
N PRO A 101 17.56 11.19 15.85
CA PRO A 101 18.46 12.13 15.16
C PRO A 101 19.97 11.99 15.47
N ASP A 102 20.34 11.11 16.42
CA ASP A 102 21.73 10.69 16.64
C ASP A 102 22.07 9.33 15.96
N LEU A 103 21.13 8.82 15.17
CA LEU A 103 21.14 7.54 14.45
C LEU A 103 21.22 6.32 15.36
N THR A 104 20.77 6.43 16.61
CA THR A 104 20.42 5.28 17.46
C THR A 104 19.01 4.75 17.14
N LEU A 105 18.75 3.48 17.47
CA LEU A 105 17.42 2.87 17.33
C LEU A 105 16.70 2.77 18.68
N ASN A 106 15.47 3.25 18.71
CA ASN A 106 14.49 2.93 19.75
C ASN A 106 13.56 1.81 19.29
N THR A 107 13.12 0.97 20.23
CA THR A 107 12.05 -0.03 19.99
C THR A 107 10.71 0.51 20.50
N THR A 108 9.68 0.51 19.65
CA THR A 108 8.33 1.02 19.96
C THR A 108 7.32 -0.09 20.22
N LEU A 109 6.37 0.17 21.13
CA LEU A 109 5.17 -0.65 21.33
C LEU A 109 4.16 -0.40 20.19
N GLY A 110 3.37 -1.40 19.83
CA GLY A 110 2.37 -1.31 18.75
C GLY A 110 2.84 -1.91 17.41
N GLY A 111 4.08 -2.38 17.33
CA GLY A 111 4.58 -3.03 16.12
C GLY A 111 3.83 -4.35 15.83
N TRP A 112 3.54 -4.61 14.56
CA TRP A 112 2.72 -5.76 14.14
C TRP A 112 3.42 -7.11 14.36
N GLN A 113 4.74 -7.11 14.57
CA GLN A 113 5.51 -8.29 14.95
C GLN A 113 5.17 -8.84 16.36
N GLU A 114 4.27 -8.19 17.11
CA GLU A 114 3.84 -8.70 18.41
C GLU A 114 3.08 -10.05 18.31
N TYR A 115 2.29 -10.26 17.25
CA TYR A 115 1.45 -11.47 17.06
C TYR A 115 1.52 -12.08 15.64
N ALA A 116 2.44 -11.62 14.80
CA ALA A 116 2.71 -12.20 13.49
C ALA A 116 4.20 -12.07 13.13
N THR A 117 4.71 -12.94 12.26
CA THR A 117 6.01 -12.70 11.63
C THR A 117 5.79 -11.75 10.45
N VAL A 118 6.49 -10.61 10.43
CA VAL A 118 6.29 -9.57 9.41
C VAL A 118 7.48 -9.55 8.45
N VAL A 119 7.20 -9.54 7.15
CA VAL A 119 8.19 -9.46 6.07
C VAL A 119 7.95 -8.16 5.29
N PHE A 120 8.82 -7.18 5.48
CA PHE A 120 8.85 -5.95 4.70
C PHE A 120 9.59 -6.22 3.38
N VAL A 121 8.95 -5.98 2.24
CA VAL A 121 9.52 -6.34 0.92
C VAL A 121 9.62 -5.12 0.01
N ASP A 122 10.83 -4.77 -0.40
CA ASP A 122 11.07 -3.72 -1.39
C ASP A 122 10.71 -4.24 -2.78
N GLN A 123 9.58 -3.81 -3.35
CA GLN A 123 9.12 -4.28 -4.65
C GLN A 123 8.51 -3.14 -5.49
N PRO A 124 8.43 -3.28 -6.82
CA PRO A 124 9.14 -4.29 -7.64
C PRO A 124 10.65 -4.04 -7.66
N VAL A 125 11.39 -4.80 -8.48
CA VAL A 125 12.82 -4.57 -8.70
C VAL A 125 13.11 -3.11 -9.09
N GLY A 126 13.99 -2.46 -8.32
CA GLY A 126 14.35 -1.04 -8.43
C GLY A 126 13.91 -0.17 -7.25
N THR A 127 13.00 -0.65 -6.40
CA THR A 127 12.54 0.01 -5.16
C THR A 127 13.57 -0.14 -4.03
N GLY A 128 13.88 0.92 -3.26
CA GLY A 128 14.66 0.82 -2.02
C GLY A 128 16.05 0.16 -2.17
N PHE A 129 16.23 -0.99 -1.53
CA PHE A 129 17.40 -1.86 -1.69
C PHE A 129 17.30 -2.84 -2.87
N SER A 130 16.11 -3.09 -3.42
CA SER A 130 15.91 -3.95 -4.60
C SER A 130 16.49 -3.31 -5.87
N PHE A 131 17.15 -4.10 -6.71
CA PHE A 131 17.94 -3.56 -7.82
C PHE A 131 18.05 -4.51 -9.02
N ALA A 132 18.43 -3.96 -10.17
CA ALA A 132 18.90 -4.69 -11.35
C ALA A 132 20.14 -3.98 -11.93
N ASP A 133 20.98 -4.71 -12.67
CA ASP A 133 22.13 -4.14 -13.40
C ASP A 133 21.67 -3.31 -14.62
N LEU A 134 20.43 -3.50 -15.07
CA LEU A 134 19.88 -2.93 -16.30
C LEU A 134 18.46 -2.38 -16.09
N GLU A 135 18.19 -1.19 -16.62
CA GLU A 135 16.86 -0.55 -16.71
C GLU A 135 15.78 -1.41 -17.40
N THR A 136 16.17 -2.46 -18.13
CA THR A 136 15.25 -3.46 -18.71
C THR A 136 14.76 -4.50 -17.71
N GLY A 137 15.24 -4.45 -16.45
CA GLY A 137 14.78 -5.28 -15.35
C GLY A 137 13.66 -4.67 -14.51
N TYR A 138 13.18 -3.46 -14.81
CA TYR A 138 12.03 -2.86 -14.12
C TYR A 138 10.72 -3.25 -14.82
N MET A 139 9.70 -3.58 -14.04
CA MET A 139 8.39 -4.02 -14.55
C MET A 139 7.61 -2.89 -15.23
N HIS A 140 6.81 -3.22 -16.24
CA HIS A 140 6.03 -2.27 -17.05
C HIS A 140 4.51 -2.35 -16.82
N ASN A 141 4.03 -3.31 -16.04
CA ASN A 141 2.62 -3.44 -15.66
C ASN A 141 2.44 -4.33 -14.41
N LEU A 142 1.26 -4.27 -13.80
CA LEU A 142 0.93 -5.01 -12.58
C LEU A 142 0.95 -6.53 -12.75
N THR A 143 0.66 -7.06 -13.94
CA THR A 143 0.76 -8.51 -14.21
C THR A 143 2.21 -8.98 -14.11
N GLN A 144 3.16 -8.21 -14.66
CA GLN A 144 4.59 -8.50 -14.54
C GLN A 144 5.09 -8.40 -13.09
N ILE A 145 4.60 -7.42 -12.32
CA ILE A 145 4.90 -7.31 -10.88
C ILE A 145 4.38 -8.55 -10.12
N ALA A 146 3.17 -9.02 -10.44
CA ALA A 146 2.63 -10.23 -9.83
C ALA A 146 3.39 -11.52 -10.22
N GLU A 147 3.89 -11.60 -11.45
CA GLU A 147 4.78 -12.69 -11.88
C GLU A 147 6.12 -12.64 -11.13
N GLU A 148 6.80 -11.48 -11.09
CA GLU A 148 8.05 -11.26 -10.34
C GLU A 148 7.89 -11.57 -8.84
N PHE A 149 6.82 -11.10 -8.22
CA PHE A 149 6.55 -11.32 -6.80
C PHE A 149 6.30 -12.80 -6.48
N THR A 150 5.63 -13.56 -7.34
CA THR A 150 5.49 -15.03 -7.13
C THR A 150 6.84 -15.77 -7.27
N VAL A 151 7.73 -15.31 -8.16
CA VAL A 151 9.11 -15.83 -8.24
C VAL A 151 9.92 -15.48 -6.98
N PHE A 152 9.68 -14.32 -6.36
CA PHE A 152 10.21 -13.99 -5.05
C PHE A 152 9.66 -14.93 -3.96
N LEU A 153 8.33 -15.12 -3.87
CA LEU A 153 7.70 -15.98 -2.86
C LEU A 153 8.22 -17.42 -2.92
N ASP A 154 8.28 -18.04 -4.10
CA ASP A 154 8.79 -19.41 -4.26
C ASP A 154 10.22 -19.56 -3.72
N LYS A 155 11.09 -18.58 -4.00
CA LYS A 155 12.48 -18.58 -3.57
C LYS A 155 12.62 -18.26 -2.08
N PHE A 156 11.84 -17.32 -1.57
CA PHE A 156 11.79 -16.95 -0.16
C PHE A 156 11.30 -18.11 0.73
N LEU A 157 10.18 -18.74 0.37
CA LEU A 157 9.65 -19.91 1.10
C LEU A 157 10.55 -21.14 0.95
N THR A 158 11.34 -21.25 -0.12
CA THR A 158 12.41 -22.27 -0.23
C THR A 158 13.55 -22.05 0.79
N VAL A 159 13.85 -20.81 1.16
CA VAL A 159 14.85 -20.47 2.20
C VAL A 159 14.27 -20.62 3.62
N PHE A 160 12.99 -20.29 3.79
CA PHE A 160 12.26 -20.30 5.06
C PHE A 160 11.04 -21.24 5.01
N PRO A 161 11.23 -22.57 4.92
CA PRO A 161 10.15 -23.53 4.66
C PRO A 161 9.07 -23.57 5.75
N ASP A 162 9.43 -23.28 7.00
CA ASP A 162 8.50 -23.23 8.14
C ASP A 162 7.42 -22.15 7.97
N LEU A 163 7.62 -21.17 7.08
CA LEU A 163 6.64 -20.14 6.75
C LEU A 163 5.51 -20.64 5.83
N GLN A 164 5.70 -21.76 5.12
CA GLN A 164 4.72 -22.30 4.17
C GLN A 164 3.40 -22.68 4.84
N GLU A 165 3.46 -23.21 6.08
CA GLU A 165 2.28 -23.65 6.84
C GLU A 165 1.60 -22.51 7.63
N ARG A 166 2.23 -21.33 7.73
CA ARG A 166 1.70 -20.19 8.48
C ARG A 166 0.53 -19.54 7.75
N ASP A 167 -0.42 -18.97 8.49
CA ASP A 167 -1.52 -18.21 7.91
C ASP A 167 -0.97 -16.90 7.32
N MET A 168 -0.89 -16.82 5.99
CA MET A 168 -0.28 -15.70 5.28
C MET A 168 -1.30 -14.62 4.94
N TYR A 169 -0.93 -13.36 5.16
CA TYR A 169 -1.71 -12.18 4.78
C TYR A 169 -0.82 -11.22 3.97
N LEU A 170 -1.36 -10.64 2.90
CA LEU A 170 -0.70 -9.51 2.24
C LEU A 170 -1.26 -8.21 2.82
N ALA A 171 -0.38 -7.36 3.33
CA ALA A 171 -0.73 -6.07 3.91
C ALA A 171 0.07 -4.94 3.26
N GLY A 172 -0.43 -3.72 3.36
CA GLY A 172 0.25 -2.54 2.83
C GLY A 172 -0.63 -1.32 2.72
N GLU A 173 -0.06 -0.25 2.19
CA GLU A 173 -0.71 1.06 2.09
C GLU A 173 -0.63 1.70 0.70
N SER A 174 -1.38 2.78 0.46
CA SER A 174 -1.19 3.66 -0.69
C SER A 174 -1.34 2.89 -2.02
N PHE A 175 -0.39 3.01 -2.95
CA PHE A 175 -0.36 2.24 -4.20
C PHE A 175 -0.28 0.71 -3.99
N ALA A 176 -0.01 0.20 -2.79
CA ALA A 176 -0.19 -1.22 -2.50
C ALA A 176 -1.67 -1.65 -2.53
N GLY A 177 -2.63 -0.73 -2.44
CA GLY A 177 -4.02 -0.99 -2.80
C GLY A 177 -4.22 -1.40 -4.27
N THR A 178 -3.27 -1.04 -5.14
CA THR A 178 -3.20 -1.49 -6.53
C THR A 178 -2.38 -2.77 -6.66
N TYR A 179 -1.24 -2.89 -5.96
CA TYR A 179 -0.42 -4.12 -5.96
C TYR A 179 -1.16 -5.33 -5.36
N ILE A 180 -1.61 -5.24 -4.11
CA ILE A 180 -2.06 -6.38 -3.29
C ILE A 180 -3.18 -7.21 -3.93
N PRO A 181 -4.23 -6.63 -4.54
CA PRO A 181 -5.26 -7.44 -5.21
C PRO A 181 -4.74 -8.18 -6.45
N TYR A 182 -3.78 -7.61 -7.19
CA TYR A 182 -3.10 -8.29 -8.30
C TYR A 182 -2.24 -9.45 -7.81
N LEU A 183 -1.47 -9.25 -6.73
CA LEU A 183 -0.66 -10.30 -6.09
C LEU A 183 -1.55 -11.44 -5.57
N ALA A 184 -2.61 -11.11 -4.82
CA ALA A 184 -3.56 -12.07 -4.26
C ALA A 184 -4.30 -12.86 -5.34
N ALA A 185 -4.76 -12.19 -6.41
CA ALA A 185 -5.43 -12.87 -7.53
C ALA A 185 -4.49 -13.87 -8.23
N ARG A 186 -3.21 -13.52 -8.39
CA ARG A 186 -2.19 -14.41 -8.97
C ARG A 186 -1.87 -15.60 -8.07
N ILE A 187 -1.80 -15.39 -6.76
CA ILE A 187 -1.58 -16.43 -5.75
C ILE A 187 -2.74 -17.44 -5.72
N LEU A 188 -3.99 -16.96 -5.68
CA LEU A 188 -5.17 -17.84 -5.69
C LEU A 188 -5.29 -18.61 -7.01
N ASP A 189 -5.00 -17.97 -8.16
CA ASP A 189 -4.94 -18.63 -9.47
C ASP A 189 -3.89 -19.76 -9.53
N LEU A 190 -2.71 -19.56 -8.95
CA LEU A 190 -1.67 -20.60 -8.84
C LEU A 190 -2.13 -21.78 -7.97
N ASN A 191 -2.74 -21.50 -6.82
CA ASN A 191 -3.28 -22.52 -5.92
C ASN A 191 -4.41 -23.32 -6.60
N GLN A 192 -5.38 -22.65 -7.23
CA GLN A 192 -6.50 -23.30 -7.94
C GLN A 192 -6.02 -24.21 -9.08
N ARG A 193 -4.92 -23.85 -9.75
CA ARG A 193 -4.30 -24.66 -10.81
C ARG A 193 -3.41 -25.80 -10.28
N GLY A 194 -3.18 -25.89 -8.97
CA GLY A 194 -2.22 -26.81 -8.37
C GLY A 194 -0.77 -26.55 -8.82
N GLN A 195 -0.44 -25.28 -9.07
CA GLN A 195 0.90 -24.84 -9.48
C GLN A 195 1.74 -24.33 -8.30
N ALA A 196 1.08 -23.87 -7.23
CA ALA A 196 1.66 -23.57 -5.93
C ALA A 196 0.68 -23.99 -4.82
N ASP A 197 1.07 -23.80 -3.56
CA ASP A 197 0.25 -24.09 -2.37
C ASP A 197 0.51 -23.03 -1.28
N TYR A 198 0.29 -21.75 -1.61
CA TYR A 198 0.52 -20.65 -0.68
C TYR A 198 -0.67 -20.52 0.29
N ASN A 199 -0.43 -20.52 1.60
CA ASN A 199 -1.49 -20.47 2.62
C ASN A 199 -2.08 -19.06 2.85
N LEU A 200 -2.48 -18.36 1.78
CA LEU A 200 -3.09 -17.02 1.83
C LEU A 200 -4.47 -17.07 2.53
N LYS A 201 -4.62 -16.29 3.60
CA LYS A 201 -5.82 -16.20 4.44
C LYS A 201 -6.57 -14.87 4.36
N GLY A 202 -6.00 -13.84 3.76
CA GLY A 202 -6.65 -12.53 3.65
C GLY A 202 -5.71 -11.44 3.13
N ILE A 203 -6.29 -10.27 2.87
CA ILE A 203 -5.53 -9.07 2.51
C ILE A 203 -5.98 -7.86 3.34
N ALA A 204 -5.04 -6.96 3.68
CA ALA A 204 -5.30 -5.74 4.43
C ALA A 204 -4.71 -4.53 3.69
N ILE A 205 -5.52 -3.52 3.38
CA ILE A 205 -5.09 -2.35 2.60
C ILE A 205 -5.44 -1.07 3.38
N GLY A 206 -4.42 -0.33 3.78
CA GLY A 206 -4.55 1.00 4.36
C GLY A 206 -4.54 2.07 3.28
N ASN A 207 -5.40 3.09 3.40
CA ASN A 207 -5.38 4.32 2.59
C ASN A 207 -5.06 4.05 1.10
N GLY A 208 -5.79 3.08 0.53
CA GLY A 208 -5.34 2.37 -0.67
C GLY A 208 -5.81 3.03 -1.96
N TRP A 209 -4.89 3.19 -2.92
CA TRP A 209 -5.25 3.51 -4.29
C TRP A 209 -5.76 2.24 -5.00
N ILE A 210 -7.08 2.13 -5.18
CA ILE A 210 -7.79 0.90 -5.58
C ILE A 210 -8.70 1.14 -6.79
N SER A 211 -9.46 2.25 -6.76
CA SER A 211 -10.54 2.56 -7.69
C SER A 211 -10.45 4.02 -8.14
N PRO A 212 -9.54 4.35 -9.08
CA PRO A 212 -9.21 5.71 -9.48
C PRO A 212 -10.44 6.57 -9.78
N LYS A 213 -11.43 6.04 -10.53
CA LYS A 213 -12.72 6.70 -10.77
C LYS A 213 -13.34 7.27 -9.49
N HIS A 214 -13.63 6.41 -8.52
CA HIS A 214 -14.34 6.79 -7.29
C HIS A 214 -13.48 7.64 -6.34
N GLN A 215 -12.15 7.51 -6.41
CA GLN A 215 -11.22 8.27 -5.57
C GLN A 215 -10.93 9.67 -6.13
N TYR A 216 -10.87 9.83 -7.45
CA TYR A 216 -10.85 11.14 -8.11
C TYR A 216 -12.13 11.93 -7.85
N ASP A 217 -13.30 11.27 -7.88
CA ASP A 217 -14.58 11.88 -7.52
C ASP A 217 -14.54 12.40 -6.06
N ALA A 218 -14.11 11.54 -5.13
CA ALA A 218 -14.08 11.85 -3.70
C ALA A 218 -13.13 12.99 -3.30
N TYR A 219 -12.10 13.33 -4.09
CA TYR A 219 -11.24 14.49 -3.79
C TYR A 219 -12.03 15.78 -3.61
N TYR A 220 -13.04 16.03 -4.46
CA TYR A 220 -13.85 17.25 -4.38
C TYR A 220 -14.74 17.25 -3.14
N ASP A 221 -15.48 16.18 -2.92
CA ASP A 221 -16.39 16.05 -1.78
C ASP A 221 -15.65 16.05 -0.43
N PHE A 222 -14.45 15.45 -0.37
CA PHE A 222 -13.58 15.51 0.80
C PHE A 222 -13.06 16.93 1.06
N ALA A 223 -12.63 17.64 0.01
CA ALA A 223 -12.16 19.02 0.12
C ALA A 223 -13.27 20.00 0.50
N LEU A 224 -14.52 19.74 0.06
CA LEU A 224 -15.70 20.48 0.51
C LEU A 224 -16.04 20.19 1.98
N GLN A 225 -15.98 18.93 2.42
CA GLN A 225 -16.29 18.54 3.81
C GLN A 225 -15.26 19.04 4.84
N ASN A 226 -14.02 19.32 4.41
CA ASN A 226 -12.92 19.76 5.28
C ASN A 226 -12.52 21.24 5.09
N ASP A 227 -13.36 22.05 4.43
CA ASP A 227 -13.10 23.47 4.13
C ASP A 227 -11.75 23.75 3.43
N LEU A 228 -11.34 22.85 2.51
CA LEU A 228 -10.06 22.92 1.78
C LEU A 228 -10.15 23.64 0.43
N LEU A 229 -11.34 24.11 0.02
CA LEU A 229 -11.55 24.83 -1.25
C LEU A 229 -12.27 26.18 -1.05
N SER A 230 -11.58 27.25 -1.42
CA SER A 230 -12.10 28.61 -1.50
C SER A 230 -13.22 28.73 -2.55
N PRO A 231 -14.18 29.66 -2.39
CA PRO A 231 -15.25 29.86 -3.37
C PRO A 231 -14.75 30.11 -4.81
N SER A 232 -13.57 30.70 -4.95
CA SER A 232 -12.87 30.92 -6.22
C SER A 232 -12.36 29.64 -6.89
N TYR A 233 -11.88 28.66 -6.11
CA TYR A 233 -11.31 27.42 -6.65
C TYR A 233 -12.33 26.28 -6.80
N LYS A 234 -13.51 26.35 -6.17
CA LYS A 234 -14.58 25.34 -6.36
C LYS A 234 -14.93 25.14 -7.84
N THR A 235 -15.20 26.21 -8.59
CA THR A 235 -15.47 26.14 -10.03
C THR A 235 -14.27 25.68 -10.87
N TYR A 236 -13.04 25.87 -10.38
CA TYR A 236 -11.85 25.33 -11.04
C TYR A 236 -11.72 23.81 -10.82
N ALA A 237 -11.93 23.33 -9.59
CA ALA A 237 -11.98 21.90 -9.27
C ALA A 237 -13.12 21.18 -10.01
N GLU A 238 -14.33 21.77 -10.06
CA GLU A 238 -15.47 21.26 -10.85
C GLU A 238 -15.12 21.13 -12.35
N SER A 239 -14.40 22.11 -12.92
CA SER A 239 -13.94 22.05 -14.30
C SER A 239 -12.87 20.97 -14.52
N ASN A 240 -12.01 20.71 -13.52
CA ASN A 240 -11.03 19.63 -13.56
C ASN A 240 -11.69 18.25 -13.43
N MET A 241 -12.76 18.10 -12.63
CA MET A 241 -13.59 16.89 -12.60
C MET A 241 -14.26 16.63 -13.95
N GLU A 242 -14.88 17.64 -14.57
CA GLU A 242 -15.55 17.49 -15.86
C GLU A 242 -14.56 17.08 -16.97
N GLN A 243 -13.32 17.59 -16.92
CA GLN A 243 -12.22 17.16 -17.80
C GLN A 243 -11.75 15.73 -17.50
N CYS A 244 -11.68 15.34 -16.22
CA CYS A 244 -11.37 13.97 -15.81
C CYS A 244 -12.39 12.96 -16.33
N HIS A 245 -13.69 13.21 -16.13
CA HIS A 245 -14.77 12.34 -16.60
C HIS A 245 -14.76 12.17 -18.12
N LYS A 246 -14.71 13.27 -18.86
CA LYS A 246 -14.53 13.25 -20.33
C LYS A 246 -13.31 12.44 -20.74
N LYS A 247 -12.22 12.50 -19.97
CA LYS A 247 -11.01 11.74 -20.29
C LYS A 247 -11.17 10.25 -20.04
N GLN A 248 -11.79 9.84 -18.92
CA GLN A 248 -12.10 8.44 -18.64
C GLN A 248 -13.07 7.85 -19.68
N GLU A 249 -14.03 8.65 -20.20
CA GLU A 249 -14.87 8.26 -21.34
C GLU A 249 -14.07 8.07 -22.65
N GLU A 250 -13.11 8.95 -22.95
CA GLU A 250 -12.26 8.85 -24.15
C GLU A 250 -11.31 7.63 -24.14
N VAL A 251 -10.68 7.33 -22.99
CA VAL A 251 -9.50 6.44 -22.93
C VAL A 251 -9.66 5.20 -22.04
N GLY A 252 -10.84 5.03 -21.44
CA GLY A 252 -11.14 4.05 -20.41
C GLY A 252 -10.65 4.49 -19.01
N ILE A 253 -11.19 3.85 -17.97
CA ILE A 253 -10.66 3.99 -16.61
C ILE A 253 -9.29 3.31 -16.56
N ARG A 254 -8.30 3.99 -15.98
CA ARG A 254 -6.90 3.56 -15.87
C ARG A 254 -6.42 3.68 -14.44
N ILE A 255 -5.30 3.02 -14.14
CA ILE A 255 -4.65 3.04 -12.82
C ILE A 255 -4.22 4.47 -12.41
N SER A 256 -3.84 5.33 -13.37
CA SER A 256 -3.72 6.78 -13.19
C SER A 256 -4.05 7.49 -14.51
N GLU A 257 -4.63 8.69 -14.43
CA GLU A 257 -4.90 9.56 -15.58
C GLU A 257 -4.56 11.02 -15.23
N LYS A 258 -3.65 11.63 -15.99
CA LYS A 258 -3.07 12.95 -15.72
C LYS A 258 -4.08 14.10 -15.81
N ALA A 259 -5.18 13.92 -16.54
CA ALA A 259 -6.31 14.85 -16.47
C ALA A 259 -6.97 14.87 -15.08
N CYS A 260 -7.04 13.72 -14.40
CA CYS A 260 -7.71 13.58 -13.11
C CYS A 260 -6.84 13.99 -11.91
N GLU A 261 -5.51 13.81 -11.99
CA GLU A 261 -4.57 14.33 -10.97
C GLU A 261 -4.68 15.86 -10.77
N SER A 262 -5.21 16.58 -11.77
CA SER A 262 -5.44 18.03 -11.69
C SER A 262 -6.51 18.44 -10.66
N ILE A 263 -7.34 17.51 -10.18
CA ILE A 263 -8.31 17.75 -9.11
C ILE A 263 -7.57 17.93 -7.78
N LEU A 264 -6.66 17.01 -7.44
CA LEU A 264 -5.82 17.10 -6.24
C LEU A 264 -4.89 18.33 -6.31
N GLN A 265 -4.26 18.57 -7.46
CA GLN A 265 -3.41 19.74 -7.64
C GLN A 265 -4.17 21.06 -7.42
N ALA A 266 -5.43 21.17 -7.85
CA ALA A 266 -6.25 22.36 -7.62
C ALA A 266 -6.52 22.63 -6.13
N ILE A 267 -6.67 21.59 -5.32
CA ILE A 267 -6.85 21.70 -3.86
C ILE A 267 -5.54 22.14 -3.20
N LEU A 268 -4.41 21.54 -3.61
CA LEU A 268 -3.09 21.93 -3.09
C LEU A 268 -2.71 23.37 -3.49
N ASP A 269 -3.00 23.79 -4.73
CA ASP A 269 -2.75 25.14 -5.25
C ASP A 269 -3.57 26.23 -4.51
N ASP A 270 -4.85 25.97 -4.20
CA ASP A 270 -5.70 26.88 -3.41
C ASP A 270 -5.21 27.01 -1.95
N SER A 271 -4.63 25.94 -1.40
CA SER A 271 -4.07 25.94 -0.05
C SER A 271 -2.81 26.81 0.11
N VAL A 272 -2.22 27.29 -0.99
CA VAL A 272 -0.94 28.02 -0.97
C VAL A 272 -1.08 29.41 -0.36
N HIS A 273 -0.43 29.61 0.79
CA HIS A 273 -0.39 30.88 1.52
C HIS A 273 1.05 31.30 1.85
N GLU A 274 1.23 32.58 2.21
CA GLU A 274 2.54 33.16 2.55
C GLU A 274 2.63 33.41 4.06
N LYS A 275 3.77 33.05 4.66
CA LYS A 275 4.05 33.21 6.08
C LYS A 275 5.53 33.54 6.27
N ASP A 276 5.83 34.61 7.00
CA ASP A 276 7.20 35.10 7.25
C ASP A 276 8.06 35.36 5.99
N GLY A 277 7.42 35.48 4.82
CA GLY A 277 8.05 35.71 3.50
C GLY A 277 8.34 34.45 2.68
N GLU A 278 8.02 33.27 3.20
CA GLU A 278 8.09 31.98 2.48
C GLU A 278 6.66 31.47 2.20
N LYS A 279 6.53 30.55 1.23
CA LYS A 279 5.23 29.99 0.82
C LYS A 279 5.02 28.56 1.32
N TYR A 280 3.82 28.29 1.79
CA TYR A 280 3.41 27.01 2.35
C TYR A 280 2.05 26.53 1.81
N CYS A 281 1.78 25.23 1.91
CA CYS A 281 0.53 24.55 1.55
C CYS A 281 0.12 23.56 2.66
N ILE A 282 -1.02 22.90 2.49
CA ILE A 282 -1.36 21.69 3.27
C ILE A 282 -0.51 20.50 2.84
N ASN A 283 -0.33 19.55 3.77
CA ASN A 283 0.22 18.24 3.51
C ASN A 283 -0.86 17.35 2.86
N GLN A 284 -0.55 16.71 1.73
CA GLN A 284 -1.49 15.81 1.03
C GLN A 284 -1.73 14.48 1.78
N TYR A 285 -0.88 14.14 2.75
CA TYR A 285 -0.98 12.94 3.58
C TYR A 285 -1.67 13.19 4.93
N ASP A 286 -1.67 14.44 5.43
CA ASP A 286 -2.38 14.86 6.65
C ASP A 286 -2.88 16.31 6.57
N ILE A 287 -4.18 16.50 6.38
CA ILE A 287 -4.79 17.84 6.27
C ILE A 287 -4.69 18.71 7.55
N ARG A 288 -4.27 18.14 8.68
CA ARG A 288 -3.96 18.90 9.91
C ARG A 288 -2.66 19.69 9.77
N LEU A 289 -1.71 19.20 8.97
CA LEU A 289 -0.43 19.84 8.70
C LEU A 289 -0.59 20.87 7.58
N LYS A 290 -0.55 22.16 7.97
CA LYS A 290 -0.84 23.30 7.07
C LYS A 290 0.36 24.20 6.78
N ASN A 291 1.59 23.72 6.98
CA ASN A 291 2.81 24.53 6.86
C ASN A 291 3.93 23.78 6.12
N GLU A 292 3.57 22.94 5.13
CA GLU A 292 4.56 22.27 4.28
C GLU A 292 5.06 23.23 3.19
N PRO A 293 6.30 23.12 2.70
CA PRO A 293 6.81 24.01 1.65
C PRO A 293 5.95 23.95 0.38
N ALA A 294 5.62 25.11 -0.21
CA ALA A 294 4.71 25.20 -1.38
C ALA A 294 5.23 24.61 -2.71
N GLY A 295 6.37 23.91 -2.69
CA GLY A 295 6.86 23.10 -3.82
C GLY A 295 6.94 21.61 -3.49
N ASP A 296 6.35 21.20 -2.37
CA ASP A 296 6.48 19.88 -1.75
C ASP A 296 5.14 19.33 -1.25
N CYS A 297 4.40 20.12 -0.47
CA CYS A 297 3.06 19.79 0.05
C CYS A 297 2.95 18.41 0.72
N GLY A 298 4.00 17.99 1.43
CA GLY A 298 4.07 16.74 2.16
C GLY A 298 4.95 15.68 1.50
N ALA A 299 5.50 15.92 0.30
CA ALA A 299 6.43 15.00 -0.37
C ALA A 299 7.80 14.83 0.34
N THR A 300 8.05 15.54 1.46
CA THR A 300 9.16 15.30 2.41
C THR A 300 8.68 15.07 3.86
N TRP A 301 7.44 14.61 4.03
CA TRP A 301 6.88 14.15 5.29
C TRP A 301 6.86 12.61 5.35
N PRO A 302 7.05 11.97 6.52
CA PRO A 302 7.35 12.57 7.84
C PRO A 302 8.79 13.10 7.90
N HIS A 303 9.04 14.11 8.74
CA HIS A 303 10.33 14.81 8.76
C HIS A 303 11.50 13.92 9.24
N GLU A 304 11.19 12.89 10.03
CA GLU A 304 12.05 11.79 10.46
C GLU A 304 12.64 10.99 9.28
N LEU A 305 12.09 11.13 8.07
CA LEU A 305 12.59 10.50 6.85
C LEU A 305 14.05 10.90 6.51
N GLU A 306 14.52 12.10 6.87
CA GLU A 306 15.94 12.47 6.67
C GLU A 306 16.87 11.62 7.56
N ASP A 307 16.47 11.35 8.80
CA ASP A 307 17.22 10.49 9.73
C ASP A 307 17.13 9.02 9.30
N VAL A 308 15.95 8.54 8.90
CA VAL A 308 15.77 7.18 8.34
C VAL A 308 16.61 7.00 7.07
N THR A 309 16.60 7.96 6.14
CA THR A 309 17.46 7.95 4.94
C THR A 309 18.94 7.88 5.31
N THR A 310 19.36 8.64 6.31
CA THR A 310 20.75 8.70 6.75
C THR A 310 21.18 7.40 7.45
N TYR A 311 20.29 6.80 8.23
CA TYR A 311 20.49 5.50 8.88
C TYR A 311 20.55 4.34 7.86
N LEU A 312 19.58 4.28 6.93
CA LEU A 312 19.52 3.23 5.90
C LEU A 312 20.69 3.27 4.91
N ARG A 313 21.37 4.43 4.78
CA ARG A 313 22.57 4.59 3.96
C ARG A 313 23.90 4.40 4.73
N GLN A 314 23.88 3.98 5.99
CA GLN A 314 25.10 3.61 6.72
C GLN A 314 25.71 2.30 6.19
N ASN A 315 27.01 2.28 5.86
CA ASN A 315 27.72 1.05 5.50
C ASN A 315 27.56 -0.07 6.54
N SER A 316 27.63 0.28 7.84
CA SER A 316 27.45 -0.63 8.97
C SER A 316 26.07 -1.30 9.00
N LEU A 317 25.03 -0.60 8.53
CA LEU A 317 23.71 -1.20 8.36
C LEU A 317 23.68 -2.09 7.12
N VAL A 318 24.10 -1.55 5.97
CA VAL A 318 24.07 -2.21 4.66
C VAL A 318 24.84 -3.55 4.68
N GLU A 319 25.94 -3.63 5.44
CA GLU A 319 26.67 -4.87 5.71
C GLU A 319 25.89 -5.81 6.66
N ALA A 320 25.30 -5.30 7.75
CA ALA A 320 24.56 -6.09 8.73
C ALA A 320 23.26 -6.72 8.18
N VAL A 321 22.60 -6.06 7.21
CA VAL A 321 21.36 -6.52 6.58
C VAL A 321 21.59 -7.21 5.23
N HIS A 322 22.85 -7.56 4.91
CA HIS A 322 23.24 -8.26 3.68
C HIS A 322 22.84 -7.53 2.38
N ALA A 323 22.73 -6.20 2.45
CA ALA A 323 22.30 -5.34 1.35
C ALA A 323 23.44 -4.88 0.41
N SER A 324 24.71 -5.18 0.73
CA SER A 324 25.91 -4.69 0.02
C SER A 324 26.05 -5.06 -1.47
N LYS A 325 25.07 -5.76 -2.06
CA LYS A 325 24.97 -5.93 -3.52
C LYS A 325 24.48 -4.65 -4.23
N GLN A 326 23.61 -3.86 -3.59
CA GLN A 326 23.05 -2.64 -4.17
C GLN A 326 24.09 -1.51 -4.12
N ALA A 327 24.32 -0.83 -5.25
CA ALA A 327 25.47 0.07 -5.46
C ALA A 327 25.14 1.58 -5.51
N VAL A 328 23.86 1.96 -5.37
CA VAL A 328 23.36 3.35 -5.44
C VAL A 328 23.13 3.95 -4.04
N GLY A 329 23.05 3.08 -3.03
CA GLY A 329 22.52 3.36 -1.69
C GLY A 329 21.00 3.39 -1.69
N TRP A 330 20.39 3.18 -0.52
CA TRP A 330 18.94 3.23 -0.34
C TRP A 330 18.34 4.60 -0.68
N THR A 331 17.16 4.61 -1.28
CA THR A 331 16.29 5.79 -1.40
C THR A 331 14.86 5.33 -1.13
N GLU A 332 14.05 6.17 -0.51
CA GLU A 332 12.64 5.93 -0.23
C GLU A 332 11.86 5.65 -1.53
N CYS A 333 11.45 6.70 -2.28
CA CYS A 333 10.70 6.53 -3.52
C CYS A 333 11.58 6.55 -4.79
N ALA A 334 11.71 5.39 -5.44
CA ALA A 334 12.45 5.21 -6.68
C ALA A 334 11.61 5.59 -7.92
N GLY A 335 11.46 6.90 -8.20
CA GLY A 335 10.63 7.40 -9.31
C GLY A 335 10.95 6.85 -10.72
N ALA A 336 12.13 6.24 -10.92
CA ALA A 336 12.44 5.49 -12.13
C ALA A 336 11.54 4.25 -12.33
N VAL A 337 11.18 3.55 -11.24
CA VAL A 337 10.24 2.42 -11.21
C VAL A 337 8.84 2.90 -11.59
N GLY A 338 8.31 3.89 -10.89
CA GLY A 338 6.98 4.44 -11.17
C GLY A 338 6.83 4.96 -12.61
N SER A 339 7.87 5.58 -13.16
CA SER A 339 7.89 6.03 -14.56
C SER A 339 7.76 4.91 -15.62
N LYS A 340 7.95 3.63 -15.23
CA LYS A 340 7.70 2.48 -16.11
C LYS A 340 6.21 2.08 -16.15
N LEU A 341 5.48 2.34 -15.06
CA LEU A 341 4.06 2.04 -14.90
C LEU A 341 3.14 3.16 -15.43
N ASP A 342 3.72 4.33 -15.73
CA ASP A 342 3.12 5.51 -16.42
C ASP A 342 2.42 5.18 -17.77
N ARG A 343 2.52 3.93 -18.24
CA ARG A 343 1.93 3.39 -19.48
C ARG A 343 1.18 2.06 -19.29
N ASP A 344 0.99 1.60 -18.06
CA ASP A 344 0.13 0.43 -17.83
C ASP A 344 -1.31 0.76 -18.25
N SER A 345 -1.88 -0.12 -19.06
CA SER A 345 -3.28 -0.04 -19.50
C SER A 345 -4.13 -1.16 -18.90
N GLY A 346 -3.67 -1.75 -17.80
CA GLY A 346 -4.42 -2.68 -16.97
C GLY A 346 -5.62 -2.02 -16.28
N SER A 347 -6.57 -2.87 -15.85
CA SER A 347 -7.69 -2.47 -15.00
C SER A 347 -7.22 -1.92 -13.65
N PRO A 348 -7.99 -1.02 -13.03
CA PRO A 348 -7.92 -0.79 -11.59
C PRO A 348 -8.06 -2.09 -10.78
N SER A 349 -7.36 -2.17 -9.64
CA SER A 349 -7.43 -3.34 -8.75
C SER A 349 -8.82 -3.57 -8.15
N PHE A 350 -9.68 -2.55 -8.13
CA PHE A 350 -11.12 -2.62 -7.90
C PHE A 350 -11.81 -3.79 -8.63
N ASP A 351 -11.48 -4.05 -9.89
CA ASP A 351 -12.10 -5.11 -10.71
C ASP A 351 -11.82 -6.52 -10.15
N LEU A 352 -10.75 -6.67 -9.35
CA LEU A 352 -10.32 -7.93 -8.76
C LEU A 352 -11.00 -8.21 -7.41
N LEU A 353 -11.37 -7.18 -6.65
CA LEU A 353 -11.93 -7.34 -5.29
C LEU A 353 -13.19 -8.24 -5.24
N PRO A 354 -14.18 -8.14 -6.16
CA PRO A 354 -15.32 -9.06 -6.21
C PRO A 354 -14.94 -10.52 -6.54
N GLY A 355 -13.74 -10.77 -7.06
CA GLY A 355 -13.15 -12.10 -7.16
C GLY A 355 -12.64 -12.57 -5.80
N LEU A 356 -11.68 -11.83 -5.24
CA LEU A 356 -11.00 -12.16 -3.97
C LEU A 356 -11.99 -12.38 -2.81
N LEU A 357 -13.00 -11.52 -2.69
CA LEU A 357 -14.04 -11.58 -1.64
C LEU A 357 -14.85 -12.89 -1.62
N LYS A 358 -14.81 -13.71 -2.68
CA LYS A 358 -15.44 -15.05 -2.71
C LYS A 358 -14.61 -16.12 -2.01
N GLU A 359 -13.31 -15.89 -1.85
CA GLU A 359 -12.32 -16.89 -1.46
C GLU A 359 -11.61 -16.52 -0.16
N ILE A 360 -11.30 -15.23 0.04
CA ILE A 360 -10.59 -14.71 1.22
C ILE A 360 -11.26 -13.44 1.77
N PRO A 361 -11.12 -13.16 3.08
CA PRO A 361 -11.48 -11.88 3.67
C PRO A 361 -10.56 -10.74 3.20
N VAL A 362 -11.15 -9.55 3.10
CA VAL A 362 -10.50 -8.29 2.74
C VAL A 362 -10.77 -7.26 3.83
N LEU A 363 -9.71 -6.74 4.44
CA LEU A 363 -9.74 -5.55 5.28
C LEU A 363 -9.33 -4.34 4.44
N LEU A 364 -10.19 -3.33 4.38
CA LEU A 364 -9.83 -1.98 3.95
C LEU A 364 -9.81 -1.09 5.19
N PHE A 365 -8.78 -0.26 5.35
CA PHE A 365 -8.73 0.74 6.42
C PHE A 365 -8.33 2.11 5.91
N SER A 366 -8.78 3.16 6.58
CA SER A 366 -8.48 4.54 6.17
C SER A 366 -8.37 5.46 7.38
N GLY A 367 -7.25 6.19 7.50
CA GLY A 367 -7.12 7.34 8.38
C GLY A 367 -8.01 8.49 7.91
N ASP A 368 -8.72 9.15 8.82
CA ASP A 368 -9.71 10.18 8.46
C ASP A 368 -9.11 11.56 8.09
N LYS A 369 -7.79 11.74 8.15
CA LYS A 369 -7.07 12.99 7.82
C LYS A 369 -6.23 12.91 6.54
N ASP A 370 -6.18 11.77 5.89
CA ASP A 370 -5.58 11.62 4.55
C ASP A 370 -6.41 12.35 3.48
N LEU A 371 -5.75 13.08 2.58
CA LEU A 371 -6.36 13.67 1.39
C LEU A 371 -6.14 12.80 0.14
N ILE A 372 -4.89 12.34 -0.10
CA ILE A 372 -4.50 11.65 -1.35
C ILE A 372 -5.16 10.27 -1.50
N CYS A 373 -5.47 9.56 -0.42
CA CYS A 373 -6.30 8.34 -0.46
C CYS A 373 -7.39 8.37 0.62
N ASN A 374 -8.06 9.53 0.72
CA ASN A 374 -9.12 9.83 1.68
C ASN A 374 -10.21 8.74 1.80
N TYR A 375 -10.78 8.64 3.01
CA TYR A 375 -11.75 7.61 3.36
C TYR A 375 -13.05 7.66 2.53
N LEU A 376 -13.44 8.82 2.00
CA LEU A 376 -14.65 8.95 1.15
C LEU A 376 -14.47 8.18 -0.16
N GLY A 377 -13.26 8.19 -0.75
CA GLY A 377 -12.94 7.36 -1.90
C GLY A 377 -13.10 5.86 -1.61
N THR A 378 -12.76 5.43 -0.40
CA THR A 378 -13.00 4.06 0.09
C THR A 378 -14.50 3.78 0.29
N GLU A 379 -15.26 4.69 0.90
CA GLU A 379 -16.72 4.52 1.05
C GLU A 379 -17.44 4.52 -0.32
N TYR A 380 -16.98 5.33 -1.28
CA TYR A 380 -17.54 5.41 -2.64
C TYR A 380 -17.25 4.14 -3.45
N LEU A 381 -16.02 3.62 -3.41
CA LEU A 381 -15.72 2.36 -4.11
C LEU A 381 -16.48 1.18 -3.47
N ILE A 382 -16.61 1.12 -2.14
CA ILE A 382 -17.41 0.07 -1.48
C ILE A 382 -18.89 0.19 -1.86
N GLY A 383 -19.46 1.41 -1.85
CA GLY A 383 -20.84 1.67 -2.24
C GLY A 383 -21.17 1.32 -3.69
N ASN A 384 -20.19 1.41 -4.60
CA ASN A 384 -20.33 1.02 -6.00
C ASN A 384 -19.94 -0.45 -6.27
N MET A 385 -19.23 -1.12 -5.36
CA MET A 385 -18.81 -2.50 -5.54
C MET A 385 -19.98 -3.48 -5.34
N THR A 386 -20.13 -4.43 -6.27
CA THR A 386 -21.00 -5.61 -6.11
C THR A 386 -20.15 -6.85 -5.88
N TRP A 387 -20.12 -7.32 -4.63
CA TRP A 387 -19.53 -8.62 -4.26
C TRP A 387 -20.63 -9.54 -3.72
N ASN A 388 -20.37 -10.85 -3.60
CA ASN A 388 -21.16 -11.82 -2.83
C ASN A 388 -22.69 -11.60 -2.81
N GLY A 389 -23.29 -11.42 -4.00
CA GLY A 389 -24.74 -11.34 -4.23
C GLY A 389 -25.43 -9.97 -4.09
N ALA A 390 -24.74 -8.90 -3.68
CA ALA A 390 -25.36 -7.57 -3.50
C ALA A 390 -24.33 -6.42 -3.52
N GLN A 391 -24.80 -5.22 -3.89
CA GLN A 391 -24.00 -3.98 -3.93
C GLN A 391 -23.89 -3.30 -2.55
N GLY A 392 -22.72 -2.77 -2.23
CA GLY A 392 -22.46 -2.05 -0.98
C GLY A 392 -22.59 -2.91 0.29
N PHE A 393 -22.42 -2.31 1.46
CA PHE A 393 -22.64 -3.03 2.73
C PHE A 393 -24.11 -3.44 2.95
N GLY A 394 -25.06 -2.75 2.31
CA GLY A 394 -26.50 -3.00 2.43
C GLY A 394 -27.11 -2.38 3.69
N ALA A 395 -28.38 -1.97 3.61
CA ALA A 395 -29.05 -1.17 4.65
C ALA A 395 -29.18 -1.85 6.03
N SER A 396 -28.96 -3.15 6.14
CA SER A 396 -28.94 -3.89 7.42
C SER A 396 -27.60 -3.87 8.16
N THR A 397 -26.53 -3.42 7.51
CA THR A 397 -25.16 -3.55 8.03
C THR A 397 -24.76 -2.29 8.80
N LYS A 398 -24.89 -2.35 10.13
CA LYS A 398 -24.56 -1.25 11.06
C LYS A 398 -23.06 -0.93 10.99
N LYS A 399 -22.74 0.37 10.91
CA LYS A 399 -21.39 0.91 11.17
C LYS A 399 -21.27 1.04 12.69
N GLU A 400 -20.35 0.31 13.29
CA GLU A 400 -20.19 0.14 14.73
C GLU A 400 -18.99 0.97 15.23
N SER A 401 -19.20 1.80 16.25
CA SER A 401 -18.11 2.52 16.92
C SER A 401 -17.13 1.56 17.59
N TRP A 402 -15.84 1.91 17.57
CA TRP A 402 -14.75 1.12 18.12
C TRP A 402 -14.00 1.91 19.19
N TYR A 403 -13.73 1.24 20.31
CA TYR A 403 -13.21 1.85 21.51
C TYR A 403 -11.90 1.20 21.96
N ILE A 404 -11.00 2.01 22.52
CA ILE A 404 -9.86 1.58 23.33
C ILE A 404 -9.89 2.44 24.61
N ASP A 405 -9.89 1.80 25.77
CA ASP A 405 -9.87 2.47 27.08
C ASP A 405 -10.98 3.54 27.27
N ASP A 406 -12.22 3.22 26.87
CA ASP A 406 -13.37 4.14 26.83
C ASP A 406 -13.27 5.36 25.88
N VAL A 407 -12.19 5.45 25.09
CA VAL A 407 -12.05 6.44 24.01
C VAL A 407 -12.52 5.83 22.69
N GLU A 408 -13.38 6.54 21.95
CA GLU A 408 -13.74 6.17 20.58
C GLU A 408 -12.58 6.52 19.64
N VAL A 409 -12.05 5.50 18.95
CA VAL A 409 -10.84 5.60 18.10
C VAL A 409 -11.13 5.40 16.61
N GLY A 410 -12.38 5.07 16.26
CA GLY A 410 -12.80 4.84 14.88
C GLY A 410 -14.10 4.05 14.80
N SER A 411 -14.34 3.42 13.65
CA SER A 411 -15.54 2.61 13.42
C SER A 411 -15.30 1.45 12.44
N TYR A 412 -16.03 0.36 12.64
CA TYR A 412 -15.99 -0.86 11.82
C TYR A 412 -17.30 -1.01 11.04
N GLN A 413 -17.24 -1.51 9.82
CA GLN A 413 -18.41 -2.00 9.09
C GLN A 413 -18.02 -3.27 8.35
N GLU A 414 -18.75 -4.37 8.58
CA GLU A 414 -18.39 -5.69 8.03
C GLU A 414 -19.59 -6.38 7.39
N ALA A 415 -19.42 -6.86 6.16
CA ALA A 415 -20.35 -7.81 5.55
C ALA A 415 -19.67 -8.67 4.49
N ARG A 416 -19.98 -9.98 4.52
CA ARG A 416 -19.77 -10.90 3.39
C ARG A 416 -18.30 -10.92 2.92
N ASN A 417 -17.38 -11.12 3.87
CA ASN A 417 -15.92 -11.14 3.72
C ASN A 417 -15.22 -9.78 3.51
N LEU A 418 -15.95 -8.66 3.46
CA LEU A 418 -15.36 -7.32 3.47
C LEU A 418 -15.51 -6.69 4.86
N THR A 419 -14.41 -6.21 5.42
CA THR A 419 -14.36 -5.37 6.62
C THR A 419 -13.79 -4.00 6.23
N PHE A 420 -14.47 -2.91 6.58
CA PHE A 420 -13.96 -1.55 6.46
C PHE A 420 -13.75 -0.94 7.85
N VAL A 421 -12.60 -0.31 8.08
CA VAL A 421 -12.25 0.37 9.33
C VAL A 421 -11.83 1.81 9.06
N MET A 422 -12.63 2.77 9.52
CA MET A 422 -12.22 4.18 9.57
C MET A 422 -11.52 4.44 10.90
N ILE A 423 -10.32 5.03 10.87
CA ILE A 423 -9.47 5.28 12.04
C ILE A 423 -9.38 6.79 12.27
N SER A 424 -9.81 7.25 13.44
CA SER A 424 -9.89 8.66 13.78
C SER A 424 -8.52 9.23 14.15
N GLU A 425 -8.23 10.43 13.62
CA GLU A 425 -6.95 11.14 13.79
C GLU A 425 -5.74 10.42 13.18
N GLY A 426 -5.94 9.64 12.11
CA GLY A 426 -4.87 9.03 11.31
C GLY A 426 -4.66 9.74 9.96
N SER A 427 -3.39 9.89 9.55
CA SER A 427 -2.96 10.34 8.22
C SER A 427 -3.07 9.23 7.16
N HIS A 428 -2.37 9.40 6.03
CA HIS A 428 -2.11 8.35 5.04
C HIS A 428 -1.41 7.12 5.67
N MET A 429 -0.31 7.36 6.40
CA MET A 429 0.46 6.33 7.11
C MET A 429 -0.18 6.03 8.48
N VAL A 430 -1.36 5.40 8.49
CA VAL A 430 -2.12 5.23 9.74
C VAL A 430 -1.32 4.58 10.90
N PRO A 431 -0.44 3.59 10.71
CA PRO A 431 0.34 3.02 11.82
C PRO A 431 1.40 3.97 12.39
N TYR A 432 1.79 5.04 11.69
CA TYR A 432 2.67 6.09 12.21
C TYR A 432 1.93 6.95 13.26
N ASP A 433 0.72 7.43 12.96
CA ASP A 433 -0.12 8.16 13.94
C ASP A 433 -0.71 7.25 15.03
N LYS A 434 -1.09 6.02 14.64
CA LYS A 434 -2.02 5.14 15.36
C LYS A 434 -1.49 3.71 15.49
N PRO A 435 -0.29 3.49 16.06
CA PRO A 435 0.30 2.15 16.19
C PRO A 435 -0.48 1.24 17.15
N ALA A 436 -1.14 1.81 18.17
CA ALA A 436 -1.91 1.04 19.15
C ALA A 436 -3.23 0.52 18.56
N GLU A 437 -3.91 1.39 17.81
CA GLU A 437 -5.16 1.15 17.11
C GLU A 437 -4.95 0.17 15.94
N THR A 438 -3.95 0.39 15.08
CA THR A 438 -3.67 -0.49 13.93
C THR A 438 -3.22 -1.89 14.35
N ARG A 439 -2.49 -2.03 15.47
CA ARG A 439 -2.18 -3.35 16.06
C ARG A 439 -3.44 -4.08 16.53
N ASP A 440 -4.38 -3.41 17.19
CA ASP A 440 -5.67 -4.01 17.59
C ASP A 440 -6.48 -4.45 16.36
N MET A 441 -6.54 -3.61 15.33
CA MET A 441 -7.21 -3.89 14.07
C MET A 441 -6.65 -5.12 13.34
N ILE A 442 -5.33 -5.20 13.13
CA ILE A 442 -4.74 -6.35 12.43
C ILE A 442 -4.85 -7.63 13.27
N ASN A 443 -4.77 -7.53 14.61
CA ASN A 443 -5.00 -8.65 15.51
C ASN A 443 -6.44 -9.20 15.38
N ARG A 444 -7.46 -8.32 15.36
CA ARG A 444 -8.86 -8.71 15.11
C ARG A 444 -9.01 -9.42 13.76
N PHE A 445 -8.43 -8.87 12.69
CA PHE A 445 -8.51 -9.42 11.34
C PHE A 445 -7.84 -10.80 11.22
N MET A 446 -6.72 -11.02 11.90
CA MET A 446 -6.04 -12.31 11.94
C MET A 446 -6.67 -13.31 12.94
N GLY A 447 -7.57 -12.85 13.81
CA GLY A 447 -8.18 -13.66 14.87
C GLY A 447 -7.23 -13.99 16.04
N VAL A 448 -6.34 -13.06 16.40
CA VAL A 448 -5.28 -13.25 17.42
C VAL A 448 -5.29 -12.15 18.48
N GLY A 449 -4.40 -12.26 19.46
CA GLY A 449 -4.38 -11.39 20.64
C GLY A 449 -5.54 -11.67 21.60
N ASN A 450 -5.88 -10.67 22.41
CA ASN A 450 -6.86 -10.79 23.50
C ASN A 450 -7.80 -9.56 23.63
N ASN A 451 -7.82 -8.68 22.63
CA ASN A 451 -8.48 -7.36 22.65
C ASN A 451 -8.00 -6.43 23.79
N MET A 452 -6.75 -6.59 24.24
CA MET A 452 -6.09 -5.69 25.19
C MET A 452 -4.95 -4.95 24.50
N ILE A 453 -4.83 -3.64 24.75
CA ILE A 453 -3.85 -2.75 24.13
C ILE A 453 -3.13 -2.00 25.24
N ASN A 454 -1.84 -2.32 25.43
CA ASN A 454 -0.98 -1.79 26.48
C ASN A 454 -1.54 -1.94 27.91
N GLY A 455 -2.44 -2.92 28.13
CA GLY A 455 -3.13 -3.19 29.40
C GLY A 455 -4.58 -2.69 29.46
N SER A 456 -5.00 -1.83 28.53
CA SER A 456 -6.37 -1.30 28.46
C SER A 456 -7.26 -2.12 27.51
N PRO A 457 -8.56 -2.29 27.80
CA PRO A 457 -9.47 -3.10 26.96
C PRO A 457 -9.90 -2.37 25.69
N SER A 458 -10.17 -3.13 24.63
CA SER A 458 -10.77 -2.66 23.38
C SER A 458 -11.98 -3.51 22.96
N TRP A 459 -12.94 -2.89 22.29
CA TRP A 459 -14.15 -3.55 21.77
C TRP A 459 -14.80 -2.77 20.63
N VAL A 460 -15.68 -3.45 19.88
CA VAL A 460 -16.46 -2.89 18.77
C VAL A 460 -17.96 -3.02 19.08
N GLY A 461 -18.72 -1.95 18.83
CA GLY A 461 -20.15 -1.84 19.11
C GLY A 461 -20.48 -1.88 20.60
N ASP A 462 -21.70 -2.32 20.93
CA ASP A 462 -22.24 -2.32 22.30
C ASP A 462 -21.56 -3.32 23.28
N ASN A 463 -20.58 -4.11 22.81
CA ASN A 463 -19.97 -5.24 23.53
C ASN A 463 -18.85 -4.83 24.52
N LYS A 464 -19.07 -3.80 25.34
CA LYS A 464 -18.06 -3.35 26.31
C LYS A 464 -17.68 -4.46 27.32
N PRO A 465 -16.38 -4.79 27.50
CA PRO A 465 -15.93 -5.75 28.49
C PRO A 465 -16.31 -5.33 29.92
N SER A 466 -16.83 -6.26 30.71
CA SER A 466 -17.19 -5.94 32.10
C SER A 466 -15.92 -5.71 32.93
N THR A 467 -15.85 -4.59 33.65
CA THR A 467 -14.69 -4.18 34.47
C THR A 467 -14.42 -5.04 35.71
N ASN A 468 -15.03 -6.23 35.81
CA ASN A 468 -14.97 -7.12 36.97
C ASN A 468 -14.64 -8.59 36.59
N GLN A 469 -13.90 -8.83 35.50
CA GLN A 469 -13.26 -10.12 35.26
C GLN A 469 -11.73 -10.05 35.47
N PRO A 470 -11.16 -10.85 36.39
CA PRO A 470 -9.74 -11.20 36.35
C PRO A 470 -9.44 -11.97 35.05
N SER A 471 -8.25 -11.79 34.49
CA SER A 471 -7.78 -12.47 33.27
C SER A 471 -7.73 -13.99 33.46
N SER A 472 -8.67 -14.72 32.86
CA SER A 472 -8.86 -16.17 33.10
C SER A 472 -8.77 -17.03 31.84
N SER A 473 -7.72 -16.84 31.01
CA SER A 473 -7.35 -17.80 29.95
C SER A 473 -5.89 -17.67 29.48
N ALA A 474 -4.95 -17.51 30.42
CA ALA A 474 -3.55 -17.86 30.16
C ALA A 474 -3.39 -19.39 30.28
N PRO A 475 -2.57 -20.06 29.43
CA PRO A 475 -2.07 -21.39 29.72
C PRO A 475 -1.30 -21.38 31.05
N ALA A 476 -1.41 -22.47 31.83
CA ALA A 476 -0.78 -22.53 33.14
C ALA A 476 0.73 -22.78 33.04
N ASP A 477 1.52 -21.71 33.15
CA ASP A 477 2.91 -21.83 33.59
C ASP A 477 2.94 -22.43 35.00
N THR A 478 3.93 -23.28 35.26
CA THR A 478 4.11 -23.96 36.53
C THR A 478 5.17 -23.29 37.39
N ASP A 479 4.73 -22.67 38.48
CA ASP A 479 5.59 -22.10 39.52
C ASP A 479 6.66 -23.09 40.00
N LEU A 480 7.92 -22.67 39.90
CA LEU A 480 9.00 -23.09 40.79
C LEU A 480 9.74 -21.85 41.27
N ALA A 481 9.17 -21.20 42.29
CA ALA A 481 9.85 -20.16 43.04
C ALA A 481 11.10 -20.74 43.74
N HIS A 482 12.19 -19.97 43.72
CA HIS A 482 13.30 -20.13 44.64
C HIS A 482 13.76 -18.76 45.13
N ASP A 483 14.12 -18.73 46.41
CA ASP A 483 14.20 -17.52 47.23
C ASP A 483 15.50 -16.72 47.04
N ASP A 484 15.42 -15.40 47.20
CA ASP A 484 16.59 -14.54 47.39
C ASP A 484 17.21 -14.75 48.78
N GLU A 485 18.53 -14.94 48.87
CA GLU A 485 19.31 -14.56 50.05
C GLU A 485 20.60 -13.82 49.63
N ASP A 486 20.86 -12.69 50.29
CA ASP A 486 22.11 -11.92 50.18
C ASP A 486 23.35 -12.76 50.54
N LEU A 487 24.46 -12.55 49.82
CA LEU A 487 25.79 -12.59 50.45
C LEU A 487 26.79 -11.69 49.72
N ASN A 488 27.58 -10.93 50.49
CA ASN A 488 28.33 -9.78 49.98
C ASN A 488 29.83 -9.81 50.34
N ASP A 489 30.66 -9.37 49.37
CA ASP A 489 31.91 -8.61 49.53
C ASP A 489 33.30 -9.28 49.81
N ASN A 490 34.35 -8.60 49.28
CA ASN A 490 35.82 -8.71 49.49
C ASN A 490 36.57 -9.98 48.96
N ILE A 491 37.71 -9.92 48.25
CA ILE A 491 39.04 -9.40 48.69
C ILE A 491 40.05 -9.17 47.51
N GLU A 492 40.74 -8.02 47.53
CA GLU A 492 42.14 -7.65 47.09
C GLU A 492 42.69 -7.80 45.63
N GLN A 493 43.86 -7.16 45.41
CA GLN A 493 44.57 -6.95 44.13
C GLN A 493 46.09 -7.27 44.20
N LYS A 494 46.65 -7.85 43.11
CA LYS A 494 48.05 -7.75 42.61
C LYS A 494 49.21 -8.26 43.54
N PRO A 495 50.42 -8.62 43.02
CA PRO A 495 51.32 -7.76 42.23
C PRO A 495 51.97 -8.45 41.00
N THR A 496 53.23 -8.09 40.65
CA THR A 496 53.88 -8.23 39.32
C THR A 496 55.29 -8.87 39.40
N GLY A 497 55.83 -9.38 38.28
CA GLY A 497 57.29 -9.50 38.08
C GLY A 497 57.83 -10.55 37.08
N GLU A 498 58.53 -10.10 36.01
CA GLU A 498 59.89 -10.46 35.51
C GLU A 498 60.39 -11.95 35.51
N THR A 499 61.16 -12.51 34.54
CA THR A 499 61.75 -12.04 33.23
C THR A 499 62.33 -13.22 32.39
N GLU A 500 62.32 -13.08 31.04
CA GLU A 500 63.29 -13.54 30.00
C GLU A 500 63.68 -15.02 29.74
N GLY A 501 63.93 -15.31 28.44
CA GLY A 501 64.64 -16.48 27.90
C GLY A 501 64.64 -16.49 26.35
N GLN A 502 65.81 -16.45 25.68
CA GLN A 502 65.94 -16.24 24.22
C GLN A 502 66.35 -17.50 23.42
N GLU A 503 66.16 -17.43 22.09
CA GLU A 503 66.68 -18.32 21.01
C GLU A 503 68.22 -18.12 20.78
N PRO A 504 68.94 -18.52 19.69
CA PRO A 504 68.59 -19.07 18.34
C PRO A 504 69.41 -20.37 18.02
N PRO A 505 69.87 -20.76 16.79
CA PRO A 505 69.57 -20.34 15.40
C PRO A 505 69.41 -21.47 14.32
N GLU A 506 68.85 -21.09 13.15
CA GLU A 506 69.09 -21.62 11.77
C GLU A 506 68.72 -23.10 11.44
N ASP A 507 68.44 -23.51 10.18
CA ASP A 507 68.88 -22.97 8.89
C ASP A 507 67.82 -23.00 7.73
N LYS A 508 68.22 -22.57 6.53
CA LYS A 508 67.44 -22.06 5.37
C LYS A 508 66.77 -23.11 4.46
N ASP A 509 65.53 -22.83 4.07
CA ASP A 509 64.91 -22.91 2.72
C ASP A 509 63.38 -22.61 2.89
N GLU A 510 62.61 -21.97 1.99
CA GLU A 510 62.79 -21.50 0.61
C GLU A 510 62.28 -20.04 0.44
N TRP A 511 62.89 -19.21 -0.43
CA TRP A 511 62.39 -17.86 -0.78
C TRP A 511 61.96 -17.74 -2.26
N ALA A 512 61.11 -18.68 -2.72
CA ALA A 512 60.82 -18.88 -4.15
C ALA A 512 59.55 -18.19 -4.70
N GLN A 513 58.76 -17.46 -3.90
CA GLN A 513 57.44 -16.95 -4.35
C GLN A 513 57.29 -15.42 -4.40
N TYR A 514 58.31 -14.63 -4.03
CA TYR A 514 58.18 -13.16 -3.95
C TYR A 514 58.43 -12.39 -5.28
N TYR A 515 58.31 -13.08 -6.44
CA TYR A 515 58.55 -12.49 -7.77
C TYR A 515 57.55 -12.99 -8.83
N SER A 516 56.32 -12.47 -8.80
CA SER A 516 55.37 -12.62 -9.93
C SER A 516 54.34 -11.49 -10.08
N TRP A 517 54.03 -10.72 -9.04
CA TRP A 517 52.95 -9.72 -9.09
C TRP A 517 53.30 -8.44 -9.86
N GLY A 518 54.59 -8.15 -10.10
CA GLY A 518 55.04 -6.95 -10.82
C GLY A 518 54.76 -6.93 -12.33
N THR A 519 54.62 -8.09 -12.98
CA THR A 519 54.42 -8.18 -14.43
C THR A 519 52.95 -8.12 -14.83
N SER A 520 52.06 -8.74 -14.07
CA SER A 520 50.62 -8.79 -14.38
C SER A 520 49.95 -7.42 -14.32
N ALA A 521 50.26 -6.61 -13.30
CA ALA A 521 49.70 -5.27 -13.15
C ALA A 521 50.07 -4.33 -14.31
N LEU A 522 51.31 -4.41 -14.79
CA LEU A 522 51.80 -3.59 -15.91
C LEU A 522 51.04 -3.90 -17.22
N ILE A 523 50.73 -5.18 -17.47
CA ILE A 523 49.98 -5.62 -18.65
C ILE A 523 48.55 -5.08 -18.63
N VAL A 524 47.87 -5.12 -17.48
CA VAL A 524 46.50 -4.57 -17.32
C VAL A 524 46.47 -3.07 -17.60
N VAL A 525 47.42 -2.30 -17.05
CA VAL A 525 47.52 -0.84 -17.30
C VAL A 525 47.77 -0.52 -18.77
N ILE A 526 48.64 -1.29 -19.45
CA ILE A 526 48.91 -1.11 -20.89
C ILE A 526 47.67 -1.44 -21.73
N LEU A 527 46.90 -2.48 -21.37
CA LEU A 527 45.64 -2.82 -22.06
C LEU A 527 44.58 -1.72 -21.89
N PHE A 528 44.38 -1.19 -20.69
CA PHE A 528 43.47 -0.06 -20.47
C PHE A 528 43.89 1.19 -21.25
N ALA A 529 45.18 1.52 -21.29
CA ALA A 529 45.68 2.65 -22.08
C ALA A 529 45.47 2.45 -23.59
N ALA A 530 45.64 1.22 -24.10
CA ALA A 530 45.38 0.88 -25.50
C ALA A 530 43.89 0.97 -25.85
N ILE A 531 43.00 0.49 -24.98
CA ILE A 531 41.54 0.58 -25.17
C ILE A 531 41.08 2.05 -25.14
N ALA A 532 41.53 2.84 -24.18
CA ALA A 532 41.23 4.28 -24.11
C ALA A 532 41.72 5.04 -25.36
N GLY A 533 42.94 4.75 -25.82
CA GLY A 533 43.49 5.32 -27.06
C GLY A 533 42.69 4.93 -28.31
N TYR A 534 42.22 3.68 -28.39
CA TYR A 534 41.38 3.20 -29.49
C TYR A 534 39.99 3.86 -29.49
N CYS A 535 39.36 3.98 -28.32
CA CYS A 535 38.08 4.68 -28.17
C CYS A 535 38.19 6.17 -28.56
N PHE A 536 39.26 6.86 -28.13
CA PHE A 536 39.53 8.24 -28.51
C PHE A 536 39.81 8.41 -30.02
N TYR A 537 40.56 7.48 -30.62
CA TYR A 537 40.80 7.45 -32.07
C TYR A 537 39.50 7.21 -32.86
N ARG A 538 38.62 6.32 -32.38
CA ARG A 538 37.32 6.04 -33.02
C ARG A 538 36.37 7.22 -32.90
N SER A 539 36.27 7.84 -31.71
CA SER A 539 35.48 9.06 -31.45
C SER A 539 35.80 10.17 -32.45
N ARG A 540 37.10 10.44 -32.68
CA ARG A 540 37.56 11.45 -33.65
C ARG A 540 37.31 11.14 -35.13
N LYS A 541 36.75 9.97 -35.46
CA LYS A 541 36.50 9.52 -36.84
C LYS A 541 35.02 9.55 -37.26
N THR A 542 34.13 9.98 -36.35
CA THR A 542 32.67 10.07 -36.58
C THR A 542 32.10 11.49 -36.42
N SER A 543 32.94 12.52 -36.34
CA SER A 543 32.49 13.92 -36.41
C SER A 543 32.26 14.36 -37.86
N GLY A 544 31.08 14.05 -38.40
CA GLY A 544 30.63 14.49 -39.73
C GLY A 544 29.14 14.84 -39.73
N ASN A 545 28.86 16.14 -39.73
CA ASN A 545 27.56 16.82 -39.88
C ASN A 545 26.27 16.01 -39.62
N ALA A 546 25.66 16.25 -38.46
CA ALA A 546 24.20 16.25 -38.32
C ALA A 546 23.84 17.43 -37.40
N ASP A 547 23.20 18.44 -37.96
CA ASP A 547 22.61 19.56 -37.22
C ASP A 547 21.15 19.18 -36.92
N TYR A 548 20.73 19.24 -35.65
CA TYR A 548 19.39 18.82 -35.23
C TYR A 548 18.85 19.74 -34.14
N ASP A 549 17.80 20.46 -34.50
CA ASP A 549 17.08 21.42 -33.66
C ASP A 549 16.31 20.71 -32.53
N TYR A 550 16.77 20.84 -31.28
CA TYR A 550 16.10 20.26 -30.13
C TYR A 550 15.09 21.23 -29.52
N ARG A 551 13.90 21.28 -30.13
CA ARG A 551 12.74 21.99 -29.61
C ARG A 551 12.23 21.31 -28.33
N SER A 552 12.64 21.82 -27.17
CA SER A 552 12.28 21.24 -25.86
C SER A 552 10.76 21.28 -25.62
N GLN A 553 10.14 20.10 -25.64
CA GLN A 553 8.74 19.92 -25.26
C GLN A 553 8.71 19.47 -23.79
N SER A 554 8.30 20.36 -22.88
CA SER A 554 8.25 20.09 -21.45
C SER A 554 7.13 19.11 -21.11
N SER A 555 7.47 17.88 -20.73
CA SER A 555 6.52 16.89 -20.24
C SER A 555 6.18 17.14 -18.77
N THR A 556 5.04 17.77 -18.53
CA THR A 556 4.44 17.87 -17.18
C THR A 556 3.79 16.55 -16.77
N GLY A 557 3.90 16.22 -15.48
CA GLY A 557 3.38 15.00 -14.87
C GLY A 557 4.04 14.79 -13.51
N TRP A 558 3.35 14.07 -12.62
CA TRP A 558 3.66 13.92 -11.19
C TRP A 558 5.17 13.76 -10.85
N PHE A 559 5.87 12.82 -11.51
CA PHE A 559 7.31 12.56 -11.30
C PHE A 559 8.26 13.76 -11.56
N ALA A 560 7.77 14.88 -12.11
CA ALA A 560 8.58 16.09 -12.30
C ALA A 560 8.85 16.88 -11.00
N GLY A 561 8.01 16.74 -9.97
CA GLY A 561 8.20 17.45 -8.69
C GLY A 561 9.52 17.12 -8.01
N LEU A 562 9.85 15.82 -7.97
CA LEU A 562 11.06 15.26 -7.36
C LEU A 562 12.39 15.76 -7.97
N LEU A 563 12.35 16.42 -9.13
CA LEU A 563 13.55 16.91 -9.86
C LEU A 563 13.81 18.41 -9.68
N GLY A 564 13.01 19.14 -8.90
CA GLY A 564 13.06 20.60 -8.82
C GLY A 564 14.27 21.21 -8.08
N LEU A 565 14.85 20.52 -7.09
CA LEU A 565 15.64 21.18 -6.03
C LEU A 565 17.17 21.04 -6.13
N PHE A 566 17.72 20.04 -6.81
CA PHE A 566 19.18 19.82 -6.89
C PHE A 566 19.88 20.61 -8.03
N GLY A 567 19.60 21.92 -8.10
CA GLY A 567 20.09 22.83 -9.17
C GLY A 567 20.83 24.09 -8.70
N ARG A 568 21.26 24.18 -7.43
CA ARG A 568 21.61 25.44 -6.75
C ARG A 568 22.97 26.03 -7.16
N ASN A 569 23.03 26.76 -8.28
CA ASN A 569 24.26 27.40 -8.78
C ASN A 569 24.22 28.94 -8.75
N LYS A 570 25.18 29.58 -8.09
CA LYS A 570 25.20 31.05 -7.82
C LYS A 570 25.62 31.86 -9.06
N ARG A 571 24.83 32.86 -9.47
CA ARG A 571 25.35 34.09 -10.11
C ARG A 571 24.45 35.31 -9.92
N GLN A 572 25.00 36.49 -10.15
CA GLN A 572 24.47 37.76 -9.65
C GLN A 572 23.63 38.54 -10.67
N LYS A 573 22.61 39.24 -10.14
CA LYS A 573 22.08 40.56 -10.55
C LYS A 573 22.17 40.95 -12.04
N THR A 574 21.01 41.21 -12.64
CA THR A 574 20.77 42.47 -13.37
C THR A 574 19.32 42.90 -13.12
N LYS A 575 19.06 44.22 -13.08
CA LYS A 575 17.70 44.77 -12.93
C LYS A 575 16.99 44.81 -14.29
N LEU A 576 15.69 44.56 -14.30
CA LEU A 576 14.74 45.35 -15.08
C LEU A 576 13.44 45.52 -14.27
N ARG A 577 12.58 46.47 -14.68
CA ARG A 577 11.32 46.86 -14.00
C ARG A 577 10.39 47.50 -15.04
N LEU A 578 9.11 47.64 -14.68
CA LEU A 578 7.97 48.10 -15.51
C LEU A 578 7.39 46.98 -16.40
N GLY A 579 6.06 46.80 -16.46
CA GLY A 579 5.05 47.51 -15.65
C GLY A 579 3.61 47.09 -15.90
N ASP A 580 2.80 47.31 -14.87
CA ASP A 580 1.38 47.63 -14.77
C ASP A 580 0.46 47.35 -15.99
N HIS A 581 -0.64 46.63 -15.75
CA HIS A 581 -2.00 47.09 -16.07
C HIS A 581 -2.98 46.60 -14.98
N ASP A 582 -4.10 47.31 -14.86
CA ASP A 582 -5.08 47.24 -13.76
C ASP A 582 -6.52 47.18 -14.37
N ASP A 583 -7.54 47.44 -13.56
CA ASP A 583 -8.99 47.49 -13.85
C ASP A 583 -9.64 46.10 -14.03
N THR A 584 -10.46 45.52 -13.13
CA THR A 584 -11.58 45.95 -12.27
C THR A 584 -12.95 46.10 -12.94
N ASN A 585 -13.91 45.25 -12.51
CA ASN A 585 -15.31 45.55 -12.16
C ASN A 585 -15.97 44.20 -11.76
N GLU A 586 -16.63 44.07 -10.61
CA GLU A 586 -18.01 44.51 -10.32
C GLU A 586 -19.04 43.89 -11.27
N LEU A 587 -20.19 43.34 -10.82
CA LEU A 587 -20.73 42.96 -9.50
C LEU A 587 -22.08 42.26 -9.82
N ASP A 588 -22.50 41.22 -9.09
CA ASP A 588 -23.93 41.03 -8.83
C ASP A 588 -24.17 40.09 -7.64
N GLU A 589 -25.30 40.28 -6.95
CA GLU A 589 -25.59 39.78 -5.61
C GLU A 589 -26.85 38.90 -5.60
N LEU A 590 -26.74 37.65 -5.16
CA LEU A 590 -27.89 36.77 -4.90
C LEU A 590 -27.63 35.88 -3.68
N VAL A 591 -28.67 35.67 -2.89
CA VAL A 591 -28.56 35.37 -1.45
C VAL A 591 -29.65 34.38 -1.03
N ILE A 592 -29.26 33.32 -0.30
CA ILE A 592 -30.14 32.33 0.39
C ILE A 592 -30.88 31.41 -0.63
N GLU A 593 -31.11 30.10 -0.42
CA GLU A 593 -31.27 29.31 0.83
C GLU A 593 -30.65 27.89 0.73
N THR A 594 -30.30 27.27 1.87
CA THR A 594 -29.76 25.90 1.95
C THR A 594 -30.81 24.88 2.40
N PRO A 595 -30.95 23.73 1.71
CA PRO A 595 -31.64 22.55 2.25
C PRO A 595 -30.65 21.45 2.68
N THR A 596 -30.73 21.01 3.93
CA THR A 596 -30.10 19.77 4.42
C THR A 596 -30.87 18.55 3.95
N LEU A 597 -30.22 17.53 3.40
CA LEU A 597 -30.88 16.26 3.04
C LEU A 597 -29.98 15.03 3.23
N PHE A 598 -29.99 14.49 4.45
CA PHE A 598 -29.85 13.05 4.67
C PHE A 598 -31.26 12.43 4.74
N ALA A 599 -31.82 12.07 3.58
CA ALA A 599 -32.97 11.17 3.48
C ALA A 599 -32.90 10.46 2.12
N ALA A 600 -33.18 9.15 2.12
CA ALA A 600 -33.43 8.43 0.88
C ALA A 600 -34.91 8.62 0.50
N GLU A 601 -35.17 9.05 -0.73
CA GLU A 601 -36.52 9.04 -1.31
C GLU A 601 -36.53 8.15 -2.55
N ASP A 602 -37.44 7.17 -2.57
CA ASP A 602 -37.56 6.18 -3.63
C ASP A 602 -38.13 6.81 -4.92
N TYR A 603 -37.36 6.74 -6.00
CA TYR A 603 -37.91 6.93 -7.35
C TYR A 603 -38.57 5.64 -7.84
N SER A 604 -39.90 5.59 -7.77
CA SER A 604 -40.70 4.56 -8.43
C SER A 604 -41.80 5.18 -9.29
N ASP A 605 -41.64 5.14 -10.62
CA ASP A 605 -42.69 5.55 -11.54
C ASP A 605 -43.95 4.67 -11.44
N GLN A 606 -45.10 5.31 -11.57
CA GLN A 606 -46.29 4.73 -12.18
C GLN A 606 -46.48 5.46 -13.52
N ASP A 607 -47.00 4.84 -14.58
CA ASP A 607 -48.01 3.77 -14.56
C ASP A 607 -47.99 2.89 -15.85
N HIS A 608 -48.90 1.91 -15.89
CA HIS A 608 -49.45 1.17 -17.05
C HIS A 608 -49.08 -0.32 -17.18
N THR A 609 -49.71 -1.13 -16.33
CA THR A 609 -50.24 -2.50 -16.59
C THR A 609 -51.25 -2.81 -15.45
N PRO A 610 -52.23 -3.74 -15.56
CA PRO A 610 -52.19 -5.02 -16.29
C PRO A 610 -53.51 -5.29 -17.09
N PRO A 611 -54.00 -6.55 -17.25
CA PRO A 611 -54.63 -7.29 -16.14
C PRO A 611 -54.09 -8.73 -15.93
N ARG A 612 -54.17 -9.21 -14.68
CA ARG A 612 -53.99 -10.62 -14.29
C ARG A 612 -55.36 -11.26 -14.05
N THR A 613 -55.45 -12.60 -14.16
CA THR A 613 -56.19 -13.57 -13.29
C THR A 613 -56.32 -14.93 -14.01
N ALA A 614 -56.41 -16.11 -13.37
CA ALA A 614 -56.01 -16.52 -12.03
C ALA A 614 -55.84 -18.07 -11.94
N SER A 615 -55.16 -18.49 -10.86
CA SER A 615 -55.20 -19.78 -10.11
C SER A 615 -56.48 -20.64 -10.23
N PRO A 616 -56.49 -21.98 -9.91
CA PRO A 616 -55.71 -22.55 -8.79
C PRO A 616 -55.25 -24.04 -8.77
N SER A 617 -54.31 -24.28 -7.85
CA SER A 617 -54.22 -25.41 -6.88
C SER A 617 -53.80 -26.86 -7.25
N THR A 618 -52.89 -27.35 -6.38
CA THR A 618 -52.75 -28.71 -5.79
C THR A 618 -51.97 -29.87 -6.47
N GLN A 619 -51.13 -30.47 -5.61
CA GLN A 619 -50.76 -31.90 -5.45
C GLN A 619 -49.76 -32.62 -6.39
N GLN A 620 -48.59 -32.89 -5.80
CA GLN A 620 -47.96 -34.22 -5.60
C GLN A 620 -47.65 -35.17 -6.78
N GLN A 621 -46.34 -35.40 -6.92
CA GLN A 621 -45.65 -36.71 -6.99
C GLN A 621 -45.61 -37.57 -8.29
N THR A 622 -44.42 -38.16 -8.45
CA THR A 622 -44.05 -39.40 -9.19
C THR A 622 -43.98 -39.43 -10.73
N ASN A 623 -42.73 -39.58 -11.23
CA ASN A 623 -42.26 -40.64 -12.15
C ASN A 623 -43.26 -41.15 -13.24
N SER A 624 -43.06 -40.99 -14.56
CA SER A 624 -41.85 -41.36 -15.32
C SER A 624 -42.08 -41.28 -16.86
N HIS A 625 -41.03 -41.56 -17.65
CA HIS A 625 -41.04 -41.95 -19.09
C HIS A 625 -41.60 -40.98 -20.15
N LYS A 626 -40.67 -40.26 -20.80
CA LYS A 626 -40.29 -40.32 -22.24
C LYS A 626 -41.23 -41.03 -23.25
N PRO A 627 -41.15 -40.70 -24.58
CA PRO A 627 -40.59 -39.49 -25.24
C PRO A 627 -41.37 -39.00 -26.51
N SER A 628 -40.82 -37.99 -27.22
CA SER A 628 -41.01 -37.70 -28.67
C SER A 628 -42.34 -37.00 -29.05
N THR A 629 -42.49 -36.20 -30.14
CA THR A 629 -41.60 -35.94 -31.30
C THR A 629 -41.82 -34.53 -31.92
N ARG A 630 -40.73 -33.77 -32.11
CA ARG A 630 -40.34 -32.90 -33.28
C ARG A 630 -41.37 -32.11 -34.15
N PHE A 631 -41.02 -30.84 -34.40
CA PHE A 631 -41.33 -29.92 -35.54
C PHE A 631 -42.82 -29.53 -35.79
N ALA A 632 -43.18 -28.40 -36.42
CA ALA A 632 -42.68 -26.99 -36.48
C ALA A 632 -43.54 -26.18 -37.50
N ILE A 633 -43.42 -24.84 -37.52
CA ILE A 633 -43.95 -23.88 -38.54
C ILE A 633 -45.49 -23.71 -38.52
N ALA A 634 -46.13 -22.55 -38.75
CA ALA A 634 -45.86 -21.10 -38.56
C ALA A 634 -47.15 -20.31 -38.95
N ASP A 635 -47.14 -18.98 -38.74
CA ASP A 635 -47.92 -17.93 -39.47
C ASP A 635 -49.49 -17.87 -39.38
N GLY A 636 -50.03 -16.68 -39.70
CA GLY A 636 -51.47 -16.29 -39.65
C GLY A 636 -51.81 -15.40 -38.43
N GLU A 637 -52.35 -14.17 -38.52
CA GLU A 637 -53.41 -13.58 -39.36
C GLU A 637 -54.79 -14.25 -39.13
N GLU A 638 -55.93 -13.56 -38.97
CA GLU A 638 -56.26 -12.12 -38.89
C GLU A 638 -57.66 -11.98 -38.22
N SER A 639 -58.24 -10.76 -38.15
CA SER A 639 -59.70 -10.47 -37.99
C SER A 639 -60.43 -10.86 -36.68
N ASP A 640 -61.58 -10.29 -36.30
CA ASP A 640 -62.16 -8.93 -36.51
C ASP A 640 -63.37 -8.73 -35.54
N ASP A 641 -63.86 -7.49 -35.48
CA ASP A 641 -65.25 -7.05 -35.22
C ASP A 641 -65.98 -7.26 -33.85
N ASP A 642 -66.81 -6.25 -33.57
CA ASP A 642 -68.14 -6.29 -32.93
C ASP A 642 -68.36 -6.74 -31.46
N PHE A 643 -69.37 -6.23 -30.72
CA PHE A 643 -70.14 -4.96 -30.72
C PHE A 643 -71.05 -4.97 -29.47
N GLU A 644 -71.45 -3.81 -28.92
CA GLU A 644 -72.64 -3.63 -28.02
C GLU A 644 -72.68 -4.44 -26.68
N ASP A 645 -73.35 -4.07 -25.58
CA ASP A 645 -74.09 -2.86 -25.15
C ASP A 645 -74.34 -2.90 -23.61
N PHE A 646 -75.05 -1.88 -23.09
CA PHE A 646 -76.00 -1.88 -21.96
C PHE A 646 -75.57 -2.09 -20.48
N ALA A 647 -75.82 -1.01 -19.71
CA ALA A 647 -76.81 -0.94 -18.60
C ALA A 647 -76.35 -0.86 -17.11
N GLU A 648 -76.80 0.24 -16.49
CA GLU A 648 -77.47 0.37 -15.16
C GLU A 648 -76.65 0.08 -13.87
N TRP A 649 -76.45 1.10 -12.99
CA TRP A 649 -77.22 1.47 -11.75
C TRP A 649 -76.95 0.49 -10.58
N GLU A 650 -77.13 0.74 -9.26
CA GLU A 650 -77.61 1.81 -8.35
C GLU A 650 -76.54 1.95 -7.20
N GLU A 651 -76.52 2.81 -6.14
CA GLU A 651 -77.33 3.90 -5.56
C GLU A 651 -76.38 4.78 -4.66
N ASP A 652 -76.42 6.13 -4.75
CA ASP A 652 -76.08 7.20 -3.77
C ASP A 652 -74.83 7.20 -2.82
N ASP A 653 -74.59 8.21 -1.95
CA ASP A 653 -74.40 9.69 -2.10
C ASP A 653 -74.03 10.29 -0.70
N SER A 654 -73.62 11.57 -0.65
CA SER A 654 -73.87 12.59 0.41
C SER A 654 -72.67 13.39 1.00
N ALA A 655 -72.96 14.67 1.31
CA ALA A 655 -72.10 15.69 1.95
C ALA A 655 -73.02 16.71 2.70
N ALA A 656 -72.59 17.80 3.36
CA ALA A 656 -71.29 18.49 3.51
C ALA A 656 -71.18 19.07 4.96
N GLN A 657 -70.61 20.22 5.36
CA GLN A 657 -70.02 21.40 4.69
C GLN A 657 -69.02 22.15 5.62
N GLU A 658 -68.52 23.28 5.16
CA GLU A 658 -67.63 24.26 5.80
C GLU A 658 -68.16 24.88 7.12
N THR A 659 -67.27 25.47 7.95
CA THR A 659 -67.23 26.94 8.22
C THR A 659 -66.18 27.34 9.29
N THR A 660 -65.71 28.59 9.24
CA THR A 660 -64.88 29.26 10.28
C THR A 660 -65.57 30.58 10.70
N PRO A 661 -65.36 31.15 11.93
CA PRO A 661 -64.30 32.18 12.08
C PRO A 661 -63.74 32.52 13.50
N ALA A 662 -62.56 33.15 13.50
CA ALA A 662 -62.10 34.30 14.33
C ALA A 662 -61.91 34.30 15.89
N VAL A 663 -60.63 34.44 16.29
CA VAL A 663 -60.04 35.46 17.21
C VAL A 663 -60.43 35.54 18.71
N LYS A 664 -59.43 35.41 19.61
CA LYS A 664 -59.28 36.22 20.85
C LYS A 664 -57.82 36.33 21.36
N LYS A 665 -57.58 37.15 22.39
CA LYS A 665 -56.27 37.75 22.79
C LYS A 665 -55.74 37.27 24.17
N LYS A 666 -54.41 37.43 24.36
CA LYS A 666 -53.69 37.79 25.63
C LYS A 666 -53.69 36.74 26.78
N ASP A 667 -52.79 36.74 27.77
CA ASP A 667 -51.59 37.54 28.15
C ASP A 667 -50.63 36.60 28.96
N GLY A 668 -49.34 36.86 29.20
CA GLY A 668 -48.45 37.93 28.71
C GLY A 668 -47.44 38.45 29.76
N LYS A 669 -46.17 38.73 29.33
CA LYS A 669 -45.13 39.58 29.96
C LYS A 669 -44.28 39.02 31.15
N LYS A 670 -42.96 38.85 30.91
CA LYS A 670 -41.80 39.30 31.74
C LYS A 670 -40.49 38.69 31.19
N GLU A 671 -39.35 39.37 31.21
CA GLU A 671 -39.06 40.80 31.51
C GLU A 671 -37.93 41.29 30.60
#